data_AF-A0A1M6H8P4-F1
#
_entry.id   AF-A0A1M6H8P4-F1
#
_cell.length_a   1.000
_cell.length_b   1.000
_cell.length_c   1.000
_cell.angle_alpha   90.00
_cell.angle_beta   90.00
_cell.angle_gamma   90.00
#
_symmetry.space_group_name_H-M   'P 1'
#
loop_
_entity.id
_entity.type
_entity.pdbx_description
1 polymer ?
#
loop_
_entity_poly.entity_id
_entity_poly.type
_entity_poly.pdbx_seq_one_letter_code
_entity_poly.pdbx_strand_id
1 'polypeptide(L)'
;MHPNPRRLLVGFTVLALTATFLNLMPTAKADTGIAPVADWQTPVTAPFDVAAAEAAAEAAVDRIMTTAAGRFDVAIRPATDGIDRFEVASRNEHVLITATTAATAAKGLNAYLGSVGQSLSYTVRNVDPTADFPLPQQLISDEAEVTHRFYGNDTEDGYTNPYRDFADWEQLIDELAALGFNEVFMPVGTEAVYFDVLQQFGYSKAELTAWTPTPSHQPWWLLQNMSGFPAGISEATIEARAALGRQIADRMRELNMNPVLPGYFGTVPVGFGTRHPGNNVVAQGGWVGFTRSDWLDPNSPIFPSVAEAFYEASAARLGASDRYKMDVLHEGGVRGNVNVPNATRAIEAALQNANPGAVWVLLGWQENPPADVAAAADPATTFIVDGLSDRTSADRNREVDWSSVPYAFGTIWNYGGDTTMGSEMTTWNERFFQWRDKDGSKVDGIAAMPEGGNNNGAALDFFAGLAWEDGPVDLDQWWADWTVRRYGVRNDAVIEAWQTIGATAYTLPDNPGFAEAHDSVYAADPSLTANTSSAWSPTSPAYDMAEFATAVEPLLSAADELGSNAAYQYDVMDVSRQALSNTGRVLLPKLRAAFDSGDAVRFEGYMTQFLANLDLLDELAGTQSGSLLGPLLDDASALGATPQEKAALERSERTLLTVWGHRDGYNNGLGNYAGREIQGLVGSFYKPRWEKFLSARLAQLEGAPSQSFNWYDDAQPWLASEGRVGIASTPSGLSSTVAAKVPARVAQAYEVVRPPSPGAGEHFLSDLPFLDEFVGLFPTRRDTEVGDGSSATPEPIRIDGVTYAKGLGMQTPGSVSFALDDRCSTFTATVGIDDTMSAAGKLPSVIFRVWGDGVVLYESPILYQLTPVDVAVDVSGVKDLMLEVDPAESDPRNPGASANWWDRADWADAKVVCPEVGPTPTPTPTPTPAETPTPTATPTPTPTATPTPTPTATHTPTPTPTPTTGGWQPSAPYTLPGVHQVGGRLWTTTCQPYSQTTRCRTDIWATTIVKDRSGSYVVRQGWAFNNLTYLPLMKRTQWATNPLGRPGAWKAEDGRRWYTECDTAATGRNGCRSYAEADVVSLGSDGRFRTQRTFVFNNLVMFS
;
A
#
# COMPACT_ATOMS: atom_id res chain seq x y z
N MET A 1 63.08 16.45 -33.90
CA MET A 1 64.05 16.21 -34.99
C MET A 1 64.83 14.94 -34.67
N HIS A 2 64.58 13.86 -35.41
CA HIS A 2 65.38 12.62 -35.45
C HIS A 2 66.72 12.86 -36.19
N PRO A 3 67.76 11.97 -36.16
CA PRO A 3 67.62 10.51 -36.26
C PRO A 3 68.67 9.56 -35.61
N ASN A 4 68.22 8.31 -35.44
CA ASN A 4 68.84 6.98 -35.64
C ASN A 4 70.23 6.91 -36.34
N PRO A 5 71.06 5.82 -36.20
CA PRO A 5 70.66 4.48 -36.69
C PRO A 5 71.32 3.17 -36.12
N ARG A 6 70.55 2.07 -36.24
CA ARG A 6 70.84 0.72 -36.81
C ARG A 6 71.73 -0.36 -36.13
N ARG A 7 71.08 -1.54 -36.00
CA ARG A 7 71.47 -2.96 -36.34
C ARG A 7 72.66 -3.57 -35.55
N LEU A 8 72.69 -4.84 -35.12
CA LEU A 8 72.45 -6.09 -35.86
C LEU A 8 72.38 -7.31 -34.89
N LEU A 9 71.77 -8.41 -35.35
CA LEU A 9 71.69 -9.76 -34.75
C LEU A 9 73.06 -10.39 -34.41
N VAL A 10 73.07 -11.37 -33.49
CA VAL A 10 73.42 -12.79 -33.69
C VAL A 10 73.24 -13.56 -32.37
N GLY A 11 72.58 -14.73 -32.42
CA GLY A 11 72.41 -15.64 -31.28
C GLY A 11 73.41 -16.81 -31.27
N PHE A 12 73.50 -17.47 -30.11
CA PHE A 12 73.96 -18.85 -29.86
C PHE A 12 73.37 -19.28 -28.50
N THR A 13 72.35 -20.16 -28.41
CA THR A 13 72.37 -21.63 -28.29
C THR A 13 73.16 -22.23 -27.10
N VAL A 14 72.44 -23.03 -26.27
CA VAL A 14 72.76 -24.39 -25.75
C VAL A 14 72.81 -24.60 -24.21
N LEU A 15 71.94 -25.53 -23.77
CA LEU A 15 71.96 -26.56 -22.70
C LEU A 15 72.38 -26.16 -21.26
N ALA A 16 71.50 -26.33 -20.25
CA ALA A 16 71.11 -27.57 -19.56
C ALA A 16 72.22 -28.17 -18.67
N LEU A 17 71.99 -28.27 -17.35
CA LEU A 17 71.95 -29.53 -16.62
C LEU A 17 71.66 -29.35 -15.11
N THR A 18 70.89 -30.31 -14.62
CA THR A 18 70.45 -30.64 -13.27
C THR A 18 71.56 -31.01 -12.29
N ALA A 19 71.38 -30.74 -11.00
CA ALA A 19 71.92 -31.57 -9.92
C ALA A 19 71.10 -31.46 -8.63
N THR A 20 70.63 -32.60 -8.14
CA THR A 20 69.99 -32.84 -6.84
C THR A 20 71.02 -33.43 -5.88
N PHE A 21 71.04 -33.06 -4.59
CA PHE A 21 71.57 -33.89 -3.51
C PHE A 21 70.94 -33.57 -2.13
N LEU A 22 70.45 -34.63 -1.48
CA LEU A 22 70.09 -34.84 -0.05
C LEU A 22 71.28 -34.50 0.90
N ASN A 23 71.20 -34.20 2.20
CA ASN A 23 70.21 -34.46 3.27
C ASN A 23 70.58 -33.72 4.60
N LEU A 24 69.58 -33.57 5.49
CA LEU A 24 69.60 -33.58 6.99
C LEU A 24 69.86 -32.31 7.86
N MET A 25 68.72 -31.74 8.34
CA MET A 25 68.32 -31.19 9.67
C MET A 25 69.02 -29.94 10.28
N PRO A 26 68.41 -29.14 11.22
CA PRO A 26 67.05 -29.12 11.83
C PRO A 26 66.40 -27.70 11.95
N THR A 27 65.26 -27.62 12.67
CA THR A 27 64.67 -26.48 13.43
C THR A 27 63.59 -25.61 12.78
N ALA A 28 62.55 -25.39 13.59
CA ALA A 28 61.29 -24.75 13.30
C ALA A 28 61.41 -23.24 13.06
N LYS A 29 60.70 -22.75 12.04
CA LYS A 29 60.16 -21.39 11.94
C LYS A 29 58.75 -21.49 11.36
N ALA A 30 57.83 -20.74 11.96
CA ALA A 30 56.47 -20.56 11.48
C ALA A 30 56.51 -19.91 10.09
N ASP A 31 55.95 -20.61 9.09
CA ASP A 31 55.73 -20.06 7.76
C ASP A 31 54.41 -19.28 7.78
N THR A 32 54.53 -17.95 7.75
CA THR A 32 53.47 -17.05 7.28
C THR A 32 53.42 -17.16 5.75
N GLY A 33 52.73 -18.18 5.26
CA GLY A 33 52.51 -18.38 3.82
C GLY A 33 51.49 -17.39 3.28
N ILE A 34 51.92 -16.18 2.92
CA ILE A 34 51.21 -15.36 1.93
C ILE A 34 51.73 -15.81 0.56
N ALA A 35 50.86 -16.40 -0.25
CA ALA A 35 51.16 -16.75 -1.63
C ALA A 35 51.44 -15.49 -2.47
N PRO A 36 52.32 -15.55 -3.48
CA PRO A 36 52.66 -14.38 -4.28
C PRO A 36 51.45 -13.88 -5.08
N VAL A 37 51.20 -12.58 -4.97
CA VAL A 37 50.17 -11.81 -5.67
C VAL A 37 50.41 -11.92 -7.19
N ALA A 38 49.39 -12.36 -7.93
CA ALA A 38 49.39 -12.36 -9.39
C ALA A 38 49.33 -10.92 -9.93
N ASP A 39 49.88 -10.72 -11.12
CA ASP A 39 49.98 -9.42 -11.79
C ASP A 39 48.61 -9.03 -12.38
N TRP A 40 47.84 -8.17 -11.71
CA TRP A 40 46.43 -7.84 -12.01
C TRP A 40 46.25 -6.57 -12.85
N GLN A 41 46.98 -6.42 -13.95
CA GLN A 41 46.83 -5.28 -14.88
C GLN A 41 45.85 -5.52 -16.06
N THR A 42 44.90 -6.45 -15.96
CA THR A 42 43.88 -6.62 -17.01
C THR A 42 42.72 -5.63 -16.86
N PRO A 43 42.28 -4.94 -17.93
CA PRO A 43 41.13 -4.04 -17.89
C PRO A 43 39.84 -4.76 -17.47
N VAL A 44 38.93 -3.98 -16.86
CA VAL A 44 37.74 -4.42 -16.11
C VAL A 44 36.68 -5.15 -16.94
N THR A 45 36.72 -5.07 -18.27
CA THR A 45 35.88 -5.90 -19.14
C THR A 45 36.71 -7.03 -19.75
N ALA A 46 36.60 -8.23 -19.17
CA ALA A 46 36.95 -9.42 -19.93
C ALA A 46 36.08 -9.44 -21.20
N PRO A 47 36.65 -9.66 -22.41
CA PRO A 47 35.84 -9.74 -23.62
C PRO A 47 34.77 -10.83 -23.47
N PHE A 48 33.57 -10.58 -23.97
CA PHE A 48 32.45 -11.54 -23.92
C PHE A 48 32.90 -12.92 -24.42
N ASP A 49 32.88 -13.90 -23.52
CA ASP A 49 33.29 -15.27 -23.84
C ASP A 49 32.06 -16.12 -24.19
N VAL A 50 31.76 -16.21 -25.48
CA VAL A 50 30.68 -17.04 -26.02
C VAL A 50 30.81 -18.50 -25.57
N ALA A 51 32.04 -19.01 -25.43
CA ALA A 51 32.27 -20.40 -25.06
C ALA A 51 31.92 -20.67 -23.58
N ALA A 52 31.92 -19.64 -22.73
CA ALA A 52 31.49 -19.73 -21.34
C ALA A 52 29.99 -19.44 -21.18
N ALA A 53 29.43 -18.51 -21.97
CA ALA A 53 28.05 -18.06 -21.85
C ALA A 53 27.02 -19.18 -22.16
N GLU A 54 27.25 -20.00 -23.17
CA GLU A 54 26.28 -21.06 -23.56
C GLU A 54 26.11 -22.11 -22.45
N ALA A 55 27.21 -22.59 -21.86
CA ALA A 55 27.14 -23.53 -20.73
C ALA A 55 26.53 -22.90 -19.46
N ALA A 56 26.75 -21.61 -19.21
CA ALA A 56 26.13 -20.92 -18.09
C ALA A 56 24.60 -20.78 -18.26
N ALA A 57 24.15 -20.57 -19.49
CA ALA A 57 22.73 -20.56 -19.84
C ALA A 57 22.11 -21.96 -19.72
N GLU A 58 22.78 -22.99 -20.24
CA GLU A 58 22.38 -24.40 -20.08
C GLU A 58 22.24 -24.76 -18.60
N ALA A 59 23.19 -24.36 -17.74
CA ALA A 59 23.11 -24.61 -16.30
C ALA A 59 21.91 -23.92 -15.63
N ALA A 60 21.52 -22.71 -16.08
CA ALA A 60 20.30 -22.05 -15.62
C ALA A 60 19.05 -22.80 -16.08
N VAL A 61 19.00 -23.23 -17.34
CA VAL A 61 17.93 -24.09 -17.85
C VAL A 61 17.85 -25.40 -17.07
N ASP A 62 18.98 -26.02 -16.73
CA ASP A 62 19.05 -27.24 -15.92
C ASP A 62 18.44 -27.04 -14.53
N ARG A 63 18.74 -25.93 -13.85
CA ARG A 63 18.14 -25.62 -12.54
C ARG A 63 16.66 -25.27 -12.62
N ILE A 64 16.25 -24.55 -13.67
CA ILE A 64 14.85 -24.13 -13.88
C ILE A 64 13.97 -25.31 -14.33
N MET A 65 14.45 -26.16 -15.21
CA MET A 65 13.67 -27.23 -15.82
C MET A 65 13.89 -28.58 -15.15
N THR A 66 14.96 -28.72 -14.36
CA THR A 66 15.31 -29.93 -13.61
C THR A 66 15.33 -31.16 -14.53
N THR A 67 14.43 -32.12 -14.34
CA THR A 67 14.35 -33.34 -15.15
C THR A 67 13.90 -33.12 -16.59
N ALA A 68 13.35 -31.94 -16.93
CA ALA A 68 12.90 -31.61 -18.28
C ALA A 68 13.96 -30.90 -19.13
N ALA A 69 15.12 -30.55 -18.56
CA ALA A 69 16.11 -29.70 -19.22
C ALA A 69 16.63 -30.25 -20.56
N GLY A 70 16.76 -31.57 -20.70
CA GLY A 70 17.18 -32.22 -21.95
C GLY A 70 16.23 -32.07 -23.14
N ARG A 71 15.09 -31.37 -22.99
CA ARG A 71 14.18 -30.98 -24.09
C ARG A 71 14.50 -29.59 -24.67
N PHE A 72 15.45 -28.88 -24.06
CA PHE A 72 15.79 -27.51 -24.37
C PHE A 72 17.23 -27.43 -24.86
N ASP A 73 17.44 -26.74 -25.97
CA ASP A 73 18.77 -26.40 -26.47
C ASP A 73 18.95 -24.89 -26.33
N VAL A 74 20.16 -24.44 -25.97
CA VAL A 74 20.49 -23.01 -25.88
C VAL A 74 21.58 -22.66 -26.90
N ALA A 75 21.49 -21.48 -27.49
CA ALA A 75 22.47 -20.95 -28.43
C ALA A 75 22.75 -19.48 -28.15
N ILE A 76 23.98 -19.14 -27.75
CA ILE A 76 24.33 -17.73 -27.46
C ILE A 76 24.93 -17.04 -28.68
N ARG A 77 24.36 -15.90 -29.06
CA ARG A 77 24.69 -15.10 -30.25
C ARG A 77 24.82 -13.62 -29.84
N PRO A 78 26.02 -13.16 -29.46
CA PRO A 78 26.21 -11.81 -28.94
C PRO A 78 25.67 -10.73 -29.88
N ALA A 79 25.03 -9.72 -29.31
CA ALA A 79 24.56 -8.56 -30.06
C ALA A 79 25.75 -7.77 -30.62
N THR A 80 25.67 -7.36 -31.89
CA THR A 80 26.65 -6.43 -32.49
C THR A 80 26.27 -4.96 -32.34
N ASP A 81 25.00 -4.70 -32.05
CA ASP A 81 24.38 -3.38 -31.87
C ASP A 81 24.11 -3.04 -30.39
N GLY A 82 24.40 -3.97 -29.47
CA GLY A 82 24.21 -3.79 -28.02
C GLY A 82 22.79 -4.04 -27.53
N ILE A 83 21.86 -4.44 -28.41
CA ILE A 83 20.46 -4.70 -28.05
C ILE A 83 20.29 -6.18 -27.73
N ASP A 84 19.81 -6.47 -26.52
CA ASP A 84 19.48 -7.82 -26.10
C ASP A 84 18.23 -8.34 -26.81
N ARG A 85 18.29 -9.59 -27.28
CA ARG A 85 17.16 -10.25 -27.96
C ARG A 85 17.18 -11.74 -27.74
N PHE A 86 16.00 -12.35 -27.84
CA PHE A 86 15.86 -13.81 -27.88
C PHE A 86 14.91 -14.26 -28.98
N GLU A 87 15.09 -15.51 -29.39
CA GLU A 87 14.22 -16.26 -30.29
C GLU A 87 14.01 -17.67 -29.73
N VAL A 88 12.76 -18.12 -29.63
CA VAL A 88 12.40 -19.49 -29.26
C VAL A 88 11.69 -20.17 -30.41
N ALA A 89 12.23 -21.30 -30.85
CA ALA A 89 11.71 -22.06 -31.99
C ALA A 89 11.83 -23.57 -31.77
N SER A 90 11.17 -24.35 -32.62
CA SER A 90 11.36 -25.80 -32.66
C SER A 90 12.57 -26.17 -33.52
N ARG A 91 13.44 -27.05 -33.00
CA ARG A 91 14.54 -27.65 -33.77
C ARG A 91 14.84 -29.06 -33.26
N ASN A 92 14.95 -30.04 -34.16
CA ASN A 92 15.32 -31.43 -33.81
C ASN A 92 14.47 -32.03 -32.67
N GLU A 93 13.16 -31.77 -32.66
CA GLU A 93 12.24 -32.21 -31.59
C GLU A 93 12.51 -31.58 -30.20
N HIS A 94 13.36 -30.54 -30.14
CA HIS A 94 13.68 -29.76 -28.95
C HIS A 94 13.17 -28.31 -29.09
N VAL A 95 13.02 -27.64 -27.95
CA VAL A 95 12.82 -26.18 -27.88
C VAL A 95 14.20 -25.51 -27.93
N LEU A 96 14.51 -24.81 -29.01
CA LEU A 96 15.74 -24.05 -29.14
C LEU A 96 15.53 -22.61 -28.70
N ILE A 97 16.33 -22.15 -27.75
CA ILE A 97 16.42 -20.75 -27.31
C ILE A 97 17.71 -20.16 -27.86
N THR A 98 17.60 -19.19 -28.76
CA THR A 98 18.72 -18.38 -29.22
C THR A 98 18.67 -17.03 -28.54
N ALA A 99 19.77 -16.55 -27.96
CA ALA A 99 19.78 -15.31 -27.19
C ALA A 99 21.12 -14.58 -27.24
N THR A 100 21.14 -13.29 -26.92
CA THR A 100 22.37 -12.46 -26.90
C THR A 100 23.30 -12.77 -25.74
N THR A 101 22.72 -13.07 -24.59
CA THR A 101 23.42 -13.37 -23.33
C THR A 101 22.78 -14.55 -22.63
N ALA A 102 23.48 -15.14 -21.65
CA ALA A 102 22.93 -16.22 -20.85
C ALA A 102 21.70 -15.78 -20.04
N ALA A 103 21.68 -14.57 -19.48
CA ALA A 103 20.50 -14.00 -18.84
C ALA A 103 19.32 -13.82 -19.81
N THR A 104 19.58 -13.34 -21.03
CA THR A 104 18.54 -13.19 -22.06
C THR A 104 17.98 -14.54 -22.52
N ALA A 105 18.76 -15.62 -22.45
CA ALA A 105 18.25 -16.97 -22.68
C ALA A 105 17.23 -17.39 -21.59
N ALA A 106 17.44 -17.00 -20.32
CA ALA A 106 16.47 -17.23 -19.26
C ALA A 106 15.17 -16.45 -19.48
N LYS A 107 15.24 -15.20 -19.99
CA LYS A 107 14.05 -14.44 -20.43
C LYS A 107 13.30 -15.16 -21.55
N GLY A 108 14.01 -15.68 -22.55
CA GLY A 108 13.41 -16.48 -23.63
C GLY A 108 12.76 -17.77 -23.12
N LEU A 109 13.39 -18.46 -22.16
CA LEU A 109 12.79 -19.60 -21.48
C LEU A 109 11.48 -19.20 -20.78
N ASN A 110 11.46 -18.08 -20.05
CA ASN A 110 10.27 -17.61 -19.35
C ASN A 110 9.12 -17.25 -20.31
N ALA A 111 9.45 -16.64 -21.46
CA ALA A 111 8.48 -16.37 -22.53
C ALA A 111 7.86 -17.66 -23.08
N TYR A 112 8.67 -18.70 -23.31
CA TYR A 112 8.19 -20.02 -23.69
C TYR A 112 7.32 -20.67 -22.62
N LEU A 113 7.78 -20.69 -21.37
CA LEU A 113 7.04 -21.25 -20.24
C LEU A 113 5.65 -20.61 -20.15
N GLY A 114 5.58 -19.29 -20.28
CA GLY A 114 4.31 -18.57 -20.27
C GLY A 114 3.37 -18.97 -21.40
N SER A 115 3.89 -19.27 -22.60
CA SER A 115 3.09 -19.73 -23.74
C SER A 115 2.47 -21.12 -23.55
N VAL A 116 3.00 -21.92 -22.61
CA VAL A 116 2.53 -23.28 -22.31
C VAL A 116 1.90 -23.38 -20.92
N GLY A 117 1.61 -22.25 -20.28
CA GLY A 117 0.92 -22.21 -18.99
C GLY A 117 1.78 -22.59 -17.79
N GLN A 118 3.07 -22.30 -17.85
CA GLN A 118 4.03 -22.41 -16.75
C GLN A 118 4.57 -21.01 -16.43
N SER A 119 5.00 -20.76 -15.20
CA SER A 119 5.40 -19.40 -14.80
C SER A 119 6.60 -19.38 -13.86
N LEU A 120 7.57 -18.52 -14.20
CA LEU A 120 8.59 -18.02 -13.28
C LEU A 120 8.20 -16.60 -12.88
N SER A 121 8.01 -16.39 -11.57
CA SER A 121 7.67 -15.11 -10.96
C SER A 121 8.42 -15.02 -9.64
N TYR A 122 8.86 -13.82 -9.26
CA TYR A 122 9.68 -13.59 -8.06
C TYR A 122 9.03 -14.13 -6.78
N THR A 123 7.71 -14.02 -6.65
CA THR A 123 6.99 -14.47 -5.44
C THR A 123 6.72 -15.97 -5.38
N VAL A 124 6.63 -16.64 -6.54
CA VAL A 124 6.27 -18.05 -6.62
C VAL A 124 6.68 -18.63 -7.97
N ARG A 125 7.43 -19.74 -7.91
CA ARG A 125 7.77 -20.54 -9.07
C ARG A 125 6.72 -21.62 -9.30
N ASN A 126 6.08 -21.59 -10.46
CA ASN A 126 5.09 -22.57 -10.90
C ASN A 126 5.56 -23.25 -12.20
N VAL A 127 6.62 -24.06 -12.06
CA VAL A 127 7.17 -24.89 -13.15
C VAL A 127 7.08 -26.36 -12.74
N ASP A 128 6.20 -27.11 -13.40
CA ASP A 128 6.10 -28.55 -13.26
C ASP A 128 7.00 -29.25 -14.29
N PRO A 129 8.13 -29.86 -13.87
CA PRO A 129 9.06 -30.52 -14.79
C PRO A 129 8.49 -31.81 -15.40
N THR A 130 7.31 -32.25 -14.97
CA THR A 130 6.60 -33.42 -15.53
C THR A 130 5.53 -33.03 -16.55
N ALA A 131 5.26 -31.73 -16.72
CA ALA A 131 4.32 -31.21 -17.70
C ALA A 131 4.72 -31.58 -19.14
N ASP A 132 3.76 -31.48 -20.05
CA ASP A 132 4.08 -31.54 -21.48
C ASP A 132 4.68 -30.19 -21.90
N PHE A 133 5.83 -30.25 -22.59
CA PHE A 133 6.53 -29.09 -23.12
C PHE A 133 6.43 -29.13 -24.65
N PRO A 134 5.29 -28.67 -25.21
CA PRO A 134 5.04 -28.76 -26.64
C PRO A 134 6.00 -27.85 -27.41
N LEU A 135 6.37 -28.28 -28.62
CA LEU A 135 7.24 -27.49 -29.49
C LEU A 135 6.51 -26.21 -29.96
N PRO A 136 7.18 -25.03 -29.93
CA PRO A 136 6.61 -23.78 -30.41
C PRO A 136 6.08 -23.94 -31.84
N GLN A 137 4.80 -23.58 -32.04
CA GLN A 137 4.17 -23.59 -33.37
C GLN A 137 4.49 -22.32 -34.18
N GLN A 138 4.89 -21.26 -33.49
CA GLN A 138 5.30 -19.98 -34.04
C GLN A 138 6.59 -19.54 -33.34
N LEU A 139 7.36 -18.68 -34.02
CA LEU A 139 8.53 -18.05 -33.41
C LEU A 139 8.05 -17.15 -32.26
N ILE A 140 8.62 -17.35 -31.07
CA ILE A 140 8.46 -16.44 -29.93
C ILE A 140 9.74 -15.63 -29.87
N SER A 141 9.66 -14.32 -29.98
CA SER A 141 10.86 -13.47 -30.02
C SER A 141 10.54 -12.09 -29.48
N ASP A 142 11.55 -11.46 -28.90
CA ASP A 142 11.45 -10.10 -28.38
C ASP A 142 12.84 -9.42 -28.34
N GLU A 143 12.85 -8.09 -28.30
CA GLU A 143 14.05 -7.26 -28.23
C GLU A 143 13.91 -6.22 -27.10
N ALA A 144 14.98 -5.96 -26.35
CA ALA A 144 14.93 -4.98 -25.27
C ALA A 144 14.96 -3.55 -25.82
N GLU A 145 14.09 -2.69 -25.31
CA GLU A 145 13.95 -1.28 -25.69
C GLU A 145 14.88 -0.34 -24.92
N VAL A 146 15.56 -0.85 -23.89
CA VAL A 146 16.49 -0.10 -23.03
C VAL A 146 17.71 -0.92 -22.63
N THR A 147 18.84 -0.25 -22.42
CA THR A 147 20.12 -0.92 -22.09
C THR A 147 20.12 -1.43 -20.65
N HIS A 148 19.74 -0.58 -19.70
CA HIS A 148 19.85 -0.83 -18.25
C HIS A 148 18.54 -1.40 -17.69
N ARG A 149 18.55 -2.62 -17.14
CA ARG A 149 17.41 -3.23 -16.46
C ARG A 149 17.86 -3.62 -15.05
N PHE A 150 17.66 -2.66 -14.14
CA PHE A 150 18.19 -2.70 -12.78
C PHE A 150 17.17 -3.24 -11.78
N TYR A 151 17.63 -4.11 -10.87
CA TYR A 151 16.89 -4.58 -9.70
C TYR A 151 17.69 -4.36 -8.40
N GLY A 152 17.00 -3.88 -7.37
CA GLY A 152 17.49 -3.89 -5.99
C GLY A 152 17.63 -2.50 -5.38
N ASN A 153 16.80 -2.20 -4.39
CA ASN A 153 16.99 -1.06 -3.50
C ASN A 153 18.19 -1.31 -2.57
N ASP A 154 18.80 -0.26 -2.02
CA ASP A 154 19.82 -0.37 -0.98
C ASP A 154 19.36 -1.19 0.23
N THR A 155 18.06 -1.12 0.55
CA THR A 155 17.43 -1.78 1.70
C THR A 155 16.88 -3.17 1.40
N GLU A 156 16.89 -3.62 0.14
CA GLU A 156 16.23 -4.87 -0.31
C GLU A 156 16.72 -6.10 0.45
N ASP A 157 18.04 -6.27 0.56
CA ASP A 157 18.65 -7.42 1.24
C ASP A 157 18.25 -7.44 2.72
N GLY A 158 18.27 -6.26 3.36
CA GLY A 158 17.95 -6.11 4.78
C GLY A 158 16.52 -6.51 5.11
N TYR A 159 15.55 -6.00 4.35
CA TYR A 159 14.15 -6.29 4.63
C TYR A 159 13.71 -7.63 4.05
N THR A 160 14.24 -8.10 2.92
CA THR A 160 13.68 -9.29 2.26
C THR A 160 14.14 -10.58 2.93
N ASN A 161 15.46 -10.83 2.97
CA ASN A 161 16.07 -11.89 3.77
C ASN A 161 17.60 -11.70 3.74
N PRO A 162 18.21 -11.08 4.77
CA PRO A 162 19.63 -10.77 4.81
C PRO A 162 20.50 -12.01 5.12
N TYR A 163 19.87 -13.17 5.33
CA TYR A 163 20.52 -14.41 5.77
C TYR A 163 20.42 -15.55 4.73
N ARG A 164 19.91 -15.28 3.53
CA ARG A 164 19.85 -16.23 2.40
C ARG A 164 21.18 -16.96 2.22
N ASP A 165 21.09 -18.25 1.95
CA ASP A 165 22.24 -19.01 1.50
C ASP A 165 22.48 -18.84 -0.01
N PHE A 166 23.53 -19.49 -0.54
CA PHE A 166 23.84 -19.38 -1.96
C PHE A 166 22.79 -20.03 -2.86
N ALA A 167 22.09 -21.07 -2.41
CA ALA A 167 21.06 -21.72 -3.24
C ALA A 167 19.86 -20.80 -3.44
N ASP A 168 19.43 -20.09 -2.38
CA ASP A 168 18.38 -19.09 -2.48
C ASP A 168 18.79 -17.93 -3.39
N TRP A 169 20.04 -17.46 -3.27
CA TRP A 169 20.58 -16.42 -4.17
C TRP A 169 20.68 -16.89 -5.62
N GLU A 170 21.12 -18.13 -5.86
CA GLU A 170 21.24 -18.71 -7.20
C GLU A 170 19.86 -18.79 -7.88
N GLN A 171 18.84 -19.22 -7.13
CA GLN A 171 17.46 -19.20 -7.61
C GLN A 171 16.98 -17.78 -7.92
N LEU A 172 17.18 -16.83 -7.00
CA LEU A 172 16.78 -15.45 -7.18
C LEU A 172 17.42 -14.82 -8.43
N ILE A 173 18.72 -15.06 -8.65
CA ILE A 173 19.43 -14.56 -9.83
C ILE A 173 18.84 -15.14 -11.12
N ASP A 174 18.56 -16.45 -11.15
CA ASP A 174 17.95 -17.10 -12.32
C ASP A 174 16.53 -16.54 -12.59
N GLU A 175 15.76 -16.21 -11.54
CA GLU A 175 14.42 -15.60 -11.67
C GLU A 175 14.48 -14.14 -12.13
N LEU A 176 15.41 -13.33 -11.61
CA LEU A 176 15.62 -11.96 -12.09
C LEU A 176 16.08 -11.93 -13.56
N ALA A 177 16.96 -12.85 -13.95
CA ALA A 177 17.34 -13.04 -15.35
C ALA A 177 16.14 -13.43 -16.23
N ALA A 178 15.28 -14.33 -15.74
CA ALA A 178 14.06 -14.74 -16.42
C ALA A 178 13.02 -13.61 -16.58
N LEU A 179 13.04 -12.60 -15.71
CA LEU A 179 12.25 -11.38 -15.87
C LEU A 179 12.88 -10.40 -16.86
N GLY A 180 14.19 -10.49 -17.06
CA GLY A 180 14.97 -9.71 -18.02
C GLY A 180 15.86 -8.65 -17.37
N PHE A 181 16.06 -8.69 -16.05
CA PHE A 181 17.03 -7.83 -15.37
C PHE A 181 18.46 -8.25 -15.74
N ASN A 182 19.34 -7.27 -15.94
CA ASN A 182 20.75 -7.49 -16.29
C ASN A 182 21.71 -6.79 -15.32
N GLU A 183 21.20 -6.01 -14.37
CA GLU A 183 21.96 -5.29 -13.35
C GLU A 183 21.28 -5.52 -12.00
N VAL A 184 22.03 -6.01 -11.01
CA VAL A 184 21.48 -6.31 -9.68
C VAL A 184 22.39 -5.74 -8.61
N PHE A 185 21.82 -4.98 -7.68
CA PHE A 185 22.57 -4.49 -6.52
C PHE A 185 22.98 -5.64 -5.60
N MET A 186 24.27 -5.72 -5.28
CA MET A 186 24.85 -6.84 -4.52
C MET A 186 25.73 -6.30 -3.36
N PRO A 187 25.13 -6.01 -2.19
CA PRO A 187 25.86 -5.48 -1.04
C PRO A 187 26.55 -6.55 -0.18
N VAL A 188 26.16 -7.82 -0.32
CA VAL A 188 26.60 -8.93 0.54
C VAL A 188 28.13 -9.10 0.50
N GLY A 189 28.77 -9.07 1.68
CA GLY A 189 30.22 -9.26 1.83
C GLY A 189 31.03 -7.95 1.80
N THR A 190 30.40 -6.80 1.56
CA THR A 190 31.05 -5.48 1.58
C THR A 190 31.62 -5.14 2.96
N GLU A 191 31.09 -5.72 4.04
CA GLU A 191 31.64 -5.56 5.37
C GLU A 191 33.08 -6.06 5.49
N ALA A 192 33.46 -7.11 4.74
CA ALA A 192 34.83 -7.60 4.72
C ALA A 192 35.79 -6.64 4.01
N VAL A 193 35.28 -5.91 3.01
CA VAL A 193 36.04 -4.86 2.32
C VAL A 193 36.38 -3.73 3.30
N TYR A 194 35.39 -3.20 4.02
CA TYR A 194 35.64 -2.20 5.07
C TYR A 194 36.53 -2.74 6.19
N PHE A 195 36.34 -4.01 6.58
CA PHE A 195 37.15 -4.67 7.60
C PHE A 195 38.63 -4.72 7.22
N ASP A 196 38.95 -5.11 5.98
CA ASP A 196 40.33 -5.16 5.48
C ASP A 196 40.95 -3.77 5.32
N VAL A 197 40.20 -2.83 4.74
CA VAL A 197 40.67 -1.46 4.48
C VAL A 197 41.00 -0.75 5.77
N LEU A 198 40.05 -0.68 6.71
CA LEU A 198 40.21 0.17 7.90
C LEU A 198 41.27 -0.35 8.88
N GLN A 199 41.62 -1.64 8.83
CA GLN A 199 42.79 -2.17 9.55
C GLN A 199 44.10 -1.52 9.07
N GLN A 200 44.24 -1.29 7.77
CA GLN A 200 45.41 -0.60 7.19
C GLN A 200 45.50 0.85 7.68
N PHE A 201 44.37 1.44 8.05
CA PHE A 201 44.23 2.81 8.55
C PHE A 201 44.10 2.87 10.09
N GLY A 202 44.60 1.86 10.81
CA GLY A 202 44.85 1.95 12.26
C GLY A 202 43.65 1.64 13.15
N TYR A 203 42.63 0.94 12.61
CA TYR A 203 41.56 0.36 13.41
C TYR A 203 41.89 -1.09 13.78
N SER A 204 41.60 -1.45 15.02
CA SER A 204 41.68 -2.84 15.46
C SER A 204 40.46 -3.63 14.99
N LYS A 205 40.63 -4.95 14.84
CA LYS A 205 39.53 -5.87 14.51
C LYS A 205 38.33 -5.71 15.45
N ALA A 206 38.58 -5.54 16.74
CA ALA A 206 37.54 -5.35 17.76
C ALA A 206 36.74 -4.06 17.57
N GLU A 207 37.37 -2.98 17.09
CA GLU A 207 36.66 -1.75 16.76
C GLU A 207 35.76 -1.93 15.53
N LEU A 208 36.23 -2.67 14.53
CA LEU A 208 35.50 -2.87 13.28
C LEU A 208 34.35 -3.85 13.42
N THR A 209 34.52 -4.93 14.19
CA THR A 209 33.42 -5.85 14.53
C THR A 209 32.34 -5.18 15.37
N ALA A 210 32.71 -4.24 16.25
CA ALA A 210 31.75 -3.46 17.02
C ALA A 210 31.05 -2.35 16.20
N TRP A 211 31.73 -1.80 15.20
CA TRP A 211 31.17 -0.77 14.31
C TRP A 211 30.23 -1.36 13.24
N THR A 212 30.48 -2.59 12.80
CA THR A 212 29.68 -3.25 11.76
C THR A 212 28.45 -3.92 12.39
N PRO A 213 27.23 -3.57 11.98
CA PRO A 213 26.02 -4.21 12.50
C PRO A 213 25.84 -5.65 11.95
N THR A 214 24.93 -6.39 12.57
CA THR A 214 24.43 -7.67 12.02
C THR A 214 23.77 -7.47 10.63
N PRO A 215 23.72 -8.50 9.77
CA PRO A 215 23.26 -8.41 8.38
C PRO A 215 21.95 -7.64 8.15
N SER A 216 20.93 -7.87 8.97
CA SER A 216 19.61 -7.22 8.84
C SER A 216 19.64 -5.69 8.87
N HIS A 217 20.70 -5.06 9.39
CA HIS A 217 20.85 -3.60 9.45
C HIS A 217 22.03 -3.05 8.63
N GLN A 218 22.74 -3.92 7.91
CA GLN A 218 23.88 -3.49 7.08
C GLN A 218 23.50 -2.49 5.97
N PRO A 219 22.31 -2.55 5.32
CA PRO A 219 21.89 -1.53 4.37
C PRO A 219 22.05 -0.09 4.85
N TRP A 220 21.51 0.24 6.03
CA TRP A 220 21.60 1.59 6.59
C TRP A 220 23.00 1.95 7.08
N TRP A 221 23.83 0.95 7.39
CA TRP A 221 25.25 1.19 7.67
C TRP A 221 26.05 1.54 6.40
N LEU A 222 25.78 0.86 5.28
CA LEU A 222 26.38 1.19 3.97
C LEU A 222 25.96 2.58 3.47
N LEU A 223 24.72 2.99 3.76
CA LEU A 223 24.20 4.34 3.50
C LEU A 223 24.71 5.42 4.49
N GLN A 224 25.62 5.07 5.40
CA GLN A 224 26.15 5.94 6.47
C GLN A 224 25.10 6.44 7.50
N ASN A 225 23.92 5.83 7.57
CA ASN A 225 22.84 6.27 8.47
C ASN A 225 23.08 5.82 9.92
N MET A 226 23.71 4.66 10.13
CA MET A 226 23.92 4.08 11.46
C MET A 226 25.19 3.22 11.53
N SER A 227 25.52 2.73 12.74
CA SER A 227 26.57 1.72 12.96
C SER A 227 26.34 0.95 14.26
N GLY A 228 26.88 -0.27 14.34
CA GLY A 228 27.01 -1.08 15.57
C GLY A 228 25.73 -1.61 16.24
N PHE A 229 24.55 -1.37 15.65
CA PHE A 229 23.26 -1.81 16.18
C PHE A 229 22.56 -2.79 15.22
N PRO A 230 21.82 -3.82 15.69
CA PRO A 230 21.48 -4.13 17.09
C PRO A 230 22.59 -4.82 17.88
N ALA A 231 23.59 -5.37 17.19
CA ALA A 231 24.80 -5.92 17.76
C ALA A 231 25.95 -5.83 16.75
N GLY A 232 27.19 -5.94 17.24
CA GLY A 232 28.35 -6.16 16.40
C GLY A 232 28.37 -7.57 15.79
N ILE A 233 29.21 -7.77 14.77
CA ILE A 233 29.35 -9.02 14.02
C ILE A 233 30.66 -9.74 14.35
N SER A 234 30.73 -11.07 14.21
CA SER A 234 31.99 -11.81 14.39
C SER A 234 32.84 -11.81 13.12
N GLU A 235 34.16 -11.99 13.28
CA GLU A 235 35.07 -12.18 12.14
C GLU A 235 34.69 -13.41 11.29
N ALA A 236 34.20 -14.49 11.93
CA ALA A 236 33.77 -15.69 11.22
C ALA A 236 32.58 -15.39 10.29
N THR A 237 31.62 -14.59 10.76
CA THR A 237 30.46 -14.18 9.97
C THR A 237 30.87 -13.22 8.84
N ILE A 238 31.81 -12.30 9.08
CA ILE A 238 32.38 -11.44 8.03
C ILE A 238 33.00 -12.30 6.90
N GLU A 239 33.81 -13.29 7.26
CA GLU A 239 34.45 -14.17 6.28
C GLU A 239 33.45 -15.06 5.54
N ALA A 240 32.43 -15.59 6.23
CA ALA A 240 31.37 -16.38 5.62
C ALA A 240 30.55 -15.56 4.60
N ARG A 241 30.22 -14.31 4.95
CA ARG A 241 29.48 -13.41 4.06
C ARG A 241 30.33 -12.93 2.87
N ALA A 242 31.63 -12.72 3.06
CA ALA A 242 32.54 -12.43 1.94
C ALA A 242 32.60 -13.58 0.93
N ALA A 243 32.67 -14.83 1.42
CA ALA A 243 32.65 -16.00 0.56
C ALA A 243 31.31 -16.12 -0.20
N LEU A 244 30.18 -15.90 0.48
CA LEU A 244 28.87 -15.87 -0.14
C LEU A 244 28.76 -14.76 -1.20
N GLY A 245 29.13 -13.53 -0.86
CA GLY A 245 29.12 -12.38 -1.78
C GLY A 245 29.96 -12.63 -3.03
N ARG A 246 31.08 -13.33 -2.90
CA ARG A 246 31.88 -13.77 -4.05
C ARG A 246 31.13 -14.72 -4.96
N GLN A 247 30.47 -15.74 -4.39
CA GLN A 247 29.68 -16.70 -5.16
C GLN A 247 28.52 -16.01 -5.90
N ILE A 248 27.81 -15.10 -5.23
CA ILE A 248 26.71 -14.31 -5.81
C ILE A 248 27.21 -13.49 -7.01
N ALA A 249 28.29 -12.73 -6.82
CA ALA A 249 28.84 -11.89 -7.89
C ALA A 249 29.36 -12.72 -9.08
N ASP A 250 30.01 -13.85 -8.81
CA ASP A 250 30.49 -14.75 -9.87
C ASP A 250 29.30 -15.36 -10.64
N ARG A 251 28.23 -15.76 -9.96
CA ARG A 251 27.00 -16.27 -10.60
C ARG A 251 26.33 -15.25 -11.51
N MET A 252 26.26 -13.98 -11.10
CA MET A 252 25.75 -12.90 -11.97
C MET A 252 26.62 -12.73 -13.23
N ARG A 253 27.95 -12.73 -13.07
CA ARG A 253 28.89 -12.62 -14.21
C ARG A 253 28.80 -13.80 -15.18
N GLU A 254 28.61 -15.02 -14.66
CA GLU A 254 28.40 -16.22 -15.50
C GLU A 254 27.19 -16.06 -16.42
N LEU A 255 26.12 -15.41 -15.94
CA LEU A 255 24.93 -15.10 -16.74
C LEU A 255 25.09 -13.87 -17.65
N ASN A 256 26.26 -13.24 -17.66
CA ASN A 256 26.52 -11.95 -18.29
C ASN A 256 25.64 -10.82 -17.72
N MET A 257 25.23 -10.93 -16.46
CA MET A 257 24.64 -9.85 -15.67
C MET A 257 25.75 -9.08 -14.94
N ASN A 258 25.45 -7.85 -14.54
CA ASN A 258 26.40 -7.00 -13.83
C ASN A 258 26.05 -6.96 -12.33
N PRO A 259 26.90 -7.51 -11.45
CA PRO A 259 26.78 -7.28 -10.02
C PRO A 259 27.14 -5.82 -9.72
N VAL A 260 26.15 -5.00 -9.36
CA VAL A 260 26.38 -3.61 -8.98
C VAL A 260 26.87 -3.58 -7.53
N LEU A 261 28.17 -3.36 -7.34
CA LEU A 261 28.81 -3.41 -6.02
C LEU A 261 28.75 -2.06 -5.30
N PRO A 262 28.79 -2.00 -3.96
CA PRO A 262 29.03 -0.73 -3.27
C PRO A 262 30.41 -0.14 -3.63
N GLY A 263 30.45 1.17 -3.88
CA GLY A 263 31.69 1.93 -4.06
C GLY A 263 32.10 2.72 -2.82
N TYR A 264 33.20 3.46 -2.89
CA TYR A 264 33.72 4.24 -1.76
C TYR A 264 33.61 5.75 -1.97
N PHE A 265 32.88 6.41 -1.05
CA PHE A 265 32.66 7.85 -1.07
C PHE A 265 33.06 8.57 0.23
N GLY A 266 33.79 7.87 1.11
CA GLY A 266 34.39 8.48 2.32
C GLY A 266 33.82 8.03 3.66
N THR A 267 33.04 6.95 3.73
CA THR A 267 32.53 6.41 5.01
C THR A 267 33.69 5.99 5.91
N VAL A 268 33.79 6.55 7.11
CA VAL A 268 34.79 6.14 8.10
C VAL A 268 34.19 6.04 9.51
N PRO A 269 34.70 5.15 10.38
CA PRO A 269 34.28 5.13 11.78
C PRO A 269 34.75 6.38 12.52
N VAL A 270 34.16 6.62 13.68
CA VAL A 270 34.58 7.70 14.57
C VAL A 270 36.09 7.64 14.88
N GLY A 271 36.71 8.82 15.00
CA GLY A 271 38.12 8.95 15.37
C GLY A 271 39.12 8.77 14.22
N PHE A 272 38.67 8.71 12.97
CA PHE A 272 39.55 8.62 11.79
C PHE A 272 40.48 9.83 11.70
N GLY A 273 39.94 11.04 11.86
CA GLY A 273 40.71 12.28 11.80
C GLY A 273 41.76 12.41 12.91
N THR A 274 41.54 11.78 14.08
CA THR A 274 42.53 11.72 15.15
C THR A 274 43.71 10.81 14.81
N ARG A 275 43.45 9.70 14.11
CA ARG A 275 44.48 8.75 13.64
C ARG A 275 45.28 9.32 12.47
N HIS A 276 44.63 10.09 11.60
CA HIS A 276 45.18 10.62 10.36
C HIS A 276 45.12 12.17 10.34
N PRO A 277 45.90 12.86 11.18
CA PRO A 277 45.85 14.31 11.29
C PRO A 277 46.23 15.01 9.98
N GLY A 278 45.61 16.15 9.69
CA GLY A 278 45.80 16.89 8.45
C GLY A 278 44.79 16.56 7.35
N ASN A 279 43.86 15.63 7.60
CA ASN A 279 42.72 15.33 6.75
C ASN A 279 41.43 15.85 7.38
N ASN A 280 40.49 16.26 6.53
CA ASN A 280 39.20 16.77 6.97
C ASN A 280 38.21 15.61 7.11
N VAL A 281 37.61 15.46 8.29
CA VAL A 281 36.59 14.45 8.57
C VAL A 281 35.40 15.18 9.18
N VAL A 282 34.23 15.00 8.59
CA VAL A 282 32.99 15.69 8.96
C VAL A 282 32.08 14.73 9.71
N ALA A 283 31.83 15.03 10.98
CA ALA A 283 30.82 14.32 11.76
C ALA A 283 29.44 14.53 11.13
N GLN A 284 28.75 13.42 10.80
CA GLN A 284 27.51 13.46 10.03
C GLN A 284 26.25 13.70 10.88
N GLY A 285 26.37 13.77 12.20
CA GLY A 285 25.23 13.98 13.09
C GLY A 285 24.41 12.71 13.27
N GLY A 286 23.08 12.83 13.22
CA GLY A 286 22.16 11.71 13.46
C GLY A 286 21.19 11.44 12.31
N TRP A 287 20.64 10.24 12.29
CA TRP A 287 19.58 9.79 11.40
C TRP A 287 18.56 9.01 12.24
N VAL A 288 17.33 9.51 12.32
CA VAL A 288 16.20 8.85 13.01
C VAL A 288 16.58 8.22 14.36
N GLY A 289 17.22 9.01 15.24
CA GLY A 289 17.65 8.56 16.57
C GLY A 289 18.98 7.78 16.62
N PHE A 290 19.60 7.45 15.49
CA PHE A 290 20.94 6.85 15.41
C PHE A 290 22.04 7.90 15.21
N THR A 291 23.26 7.57 15.62
CA THR A 291 24.46 8.34 15.26
C THR A 291 25.02 7.82 13.94
N ARG A 292 25.26 8.72 12.99
CA ARG A 292 25.81 8.41 11.67
C ARG A 292 27.31 8.13 11.75
N SER A 293 27.84 7.39 10.78
CA SER A 293 29.30 7.27 10.59
C SER A 293 29.88 8.61 10.11
N ASP A 294 31.16 8.87 10.39
CA ASP A 294 31.81 10.11 9.98
C ASP A 294 32.12 10.08 8.47
N TRP A 295 32.23 11.25 7.84
CA TRP A 295 32.54 11.40 6.42
C TRP A 295 33.94 11.95 6.22
N LEU A 296 34.85 11.14 5.69
CA LEU A 296 36.15 11.58 5.17
C LEU A 296 35.92 12.43 3.93
N ASP A 297 36.25 13.73 4.03
CA ASP A 297 36.14 14.67 2.92
C ASP A 297 36.98 14.18 1.73
N PRO A 298 36.37 13.91 0.56
CA PRO A 298 37.11 13.44 -0.61
C PRO A 298 38.15 14.43 -1.15
N ASN A 299 38.11 15.70 -0.73
CA ASN A 299 39.17 16.68 -1.00
C ASN A 299 40.43 16.47 -0.15
N SER A 300 40.39 15.57 0.84
CA SER A 300 41.53 15.31 1.72
C SER A 300 42.65 14.56 1.00
N PRO A 301 43.93 14.87 1.27
CA PRO A 301 45.07 14.20 0.62
C PRO A 301 45.11 12.69 0.79
N ILE A 302 44.57 12.14 1.89
CA ILE A 302 44.54 10.69 2.13
C ILE A 302 43.43 9.96 1.37
N PHE A 303 42.39 10.67 0.89
CA PHE A 303 41.22 10.03 0.31
C PHE A 303 41.55 9.08 -0.86
N PRO A 304 42.40 9.45 -1.84
CA PRO A 304 42.75 8.56 -2.94
C PRO A 304 43.34 7.22 -2.47
N SER A 305 44.20 7.24 -1.43
CA SER A 305 44.80 6.00 -0.90
C SER A 305 43.80 5.12 -0.16
N VAL A 306 42.80 5.70 0.52
CA VAL A 306 41.73 4.91 1.15
C VAL A 306 40.82 4.30 0.09
N ALA A 307 40.47 5.07 -0.94
CA ALA A 307 39.64 4.61 -2.05
C ALA A 307 40.34 3.50 -2.86
N GLU A 308 41.63 3.66 -3.16
CA GLU A 308 42.45 2.64 -3.81
C GLU A 308 42.45 1.33 -3.01
N ALA A 309 42.75 1.40 -1.70
CA ALA A 309 42.69 0.24 -0.82
C ALA A 309 41.30 -0.41 -0.79
N PHE A 310 40.23 0.38 -0.85
CA PHE A 310 38.86 -0.12 -0.92
C PHE A 310 38.60 -0.91 -2.19
N TYR A 311 38.94 -0.36 -3.36
CA TYR A 311 38.70 -1.06 -4.62
C TYR A 311 39.60 -2.30 -4.77
N GLU A 312 40.84 -2.27 -4.27
CA GLU A 312 41.69 -3.46 -4.19
C GLU A 312 41.06 -4.56 -3.32
N ALA A 313 40.58 -4.20 -2.13
CA ALA A 313 39.92 -5.14 -1.22
C ALA A 313 38.59 -5.65 -1.80
N SER A 314 37.81 -4.78 -2.45
CA SER A 314 36.57 -5.14 -3.14
C SER A 314 36.83 -6.17 -4.24
N ALA A 315 37.81 -5.91 -5.12
CA ALA A 315 38.19 -6.85 -6.17
C ALA A 315 38.72 -8.18 -5.59
N ALA A 316 39.51 -8.14 -4.52
CA ALA A 316 40.04 -9.34 -3.88
C ALA A 316 38.94 -10.21 -3.24
N ARG A 317 37.98 -9.58 -2.54
CA ARG A 317 36.91 -10.28 -1.82
C ARG A 317 35.75 -10.68 -2.73
N LEU A 318 35.27 -9.79 -3.59
CA LEU A 318 34.01 -9.93 -4.34
C LEU A 318 34.21 -10.09 -5.87
N GLY A 319 35.45 -9.94 -6.36
CA GLY A 319 35.76 -9.96 -7.78
C GLY A 319 35.51 -8.61 -8.47
N ALA A 320 35.84 -8.52 -9.77
CA ALA A 320 35.74 -7.28 -10.54
C ALA A 320 34.29 -6.90 -10.86
N SER A 321 33.93 -5.63 -10.73
CA SER A 321 32.68 -5.10 -11.29
C SER A 321 32.98 -3.90 -12.16
N ASP A 322 32.12 -3.64 -13.14
CA ASP A 322 32.14 -2.44 -13.95
C ASP A 322 31.07 -1.43 -13.50
N ARG A 323 30.34 -1.70 -12.41
CA ARG A 323 29.29 -0.82 -11.88
C ARG A 323 29.39 -0.73 -10.37
N TYR A 324 29.45 0.51 -9.88
CA TYR A 324 29.55 0.79 -8.45
C TYR A 324 28.51 1.80 -8.01
N LYS A 325 27.72 1.43 -6.99
CA LYS A 325 26.68 2.29 -6.42
C LYS A 325 27.21 3.07 -5.23
N MET A 326 27.03 4.39 -5.24
CA MET A 326 27.50 5.29 -4.17
C MET A 326 26.59 6.51 -4.02
N ASP A 327 25.98 6.69 -2.85
CA ASP A 327 25.00 7.76 -2.60
C ASP A 327 25.53 8.80 -1.61
N VAL A 328 26.10 9.86 -2.18
CA VAL A 328 26.72 10.94 -1.42
C VAL A 328 25.65 11.79 -0.73
N LEU A 329 25.69 11.84 0.61
CA LEU A 329 24.75 12.61 1.47
C LEU A 329 23.30 12.10 1.42
N HIS A 330 23.13 10.78 1.31
CA HIS A 330 21.82 10.12 1.39
C HIS A 330 21.06 10.48 2.68
N GLU A 331 19.80 10.92 2.52
CA GLU A 331 18.87 11.32 3.60
C GLU A 331 19.46 12.27 4.66
N GLY A 332 20.30 13.21 4.21
CA GLY A 332 20.81 14.30 5.03
C GLY A 332 22.30 14.20 5.28
N GLY A 333 22.68 14.08 6.56
CA GLY A 333 24.06 14.30 6.98
C GLY A 333 24.46 15.77 6.99
N VAL A 334 25.75 16.04 7.15
CA VAL A 334 26.29 17.40 7.28
C VAL A 334 27.38 17.60 6.23
N ARG A 335 27.16 18.58 5.35
CA ARG A 335 28.14 18.98 4.33
C ARG A 335 29.42 19.60 4.91
N GLY A 336 29.32 20.24 6.08
CA GLY A 336 30.43 20.97 6.69
C GLY A 336 30.98 22.04 5.74
N ASN A 337 32.31 22.16 5.68
CA ASN A 337 33.02 23.05 4.75
C ASN A 337 33.51 22.33 3.48
N VAL A 338 32.98 21.13 3.19
CA VAL A 338 33.40 20.32 2.04
C VAL A 338 33.02 21.02 0.74
N ASN A 339 33.95 21.12 -0.20
CA ASN A 339 33.64 21.51 -1.57
C ASN A 339 33.04 20.30 -2.28
N VAL A 340 31.70 20.19 -2.26
CA VAL A 340 30.95 19.04 -2.79
C VAL A 340 31.19 18.79 -4.28
N PRO A 341 31.21 19.80 -5.18
CA PRO A 341 31.57 19.57 -6.57
C PRO A 341 32.97 18.99 -6.77
N ASN A 342 33.97 19.45 -6.02
CA ASN A 342 35.32 18.87 -6.08
C ASN A 342 35.36 17.47 -5.48
N ALA A 343 34.65 17.24 -4.38
CA ALA A 343 34.54 15.93 -3.76
C ALA A 343 33.90 14.91 -4.71
N THR A 344 32.85 15.30 -5.42
CA THR A 344 32.19 14.48 -6.45
C THR A 344 33.17 14.04 -7.53
N ARG A 345 33.94 14.98 -8.10
CA ARG A 345 34.99 14.65 -9.08
C ARG A 345 36.11 13.79 -8.50
N ALA A 346 36.44 13.96 -7.21
CA ALA A 346 37.46 13.13 -6.56
C ALA A 346 36.98 11.69 -6.33
N ILE A 347 35.71 11.49 -5.99
CA ILE A 347 35.06 10.18 -5.89
C ILE A 347 35.08 9.49 -7.26
N GLU A 348 34.60 10.19 -8.30
CA GLU A 348 34.60 9.67 -9.67
C GLU A 348 36.01 9.35 -10.17
N ALA A 349 36.97 10.24 -9.97
CA ALA A 349 38.36 9.99 -10.34
C ALA A 349 38.96 8.79 -9.60
N ALA A 350 38.64 8.59 -8.32
CA ALA A 350 39.10 7.42 -7.59
C ALA A 350 38.51 6.12 -8.14
N LEU A 351 37.21 6.12 -8.48
CA LEU A 351 36.56 4.99 -9.15
C LEU A 351 37.24 4.69 -10.50
N GLN A 352 37.40 5.70 -11.36
CA GLN A 352 37.98 5.51 -12.70
C GLN A 352 39.46 5.10 -12.67
N ASN A 353 40.22 5.56 -11.67
CA ASN A 353 41.61 5.14 -11.52
C ASN A 353 41.71 3.66 -11.15
N ALA A 354 40.84 3.17 -10.27
CA ALA A 354 40.83 1.77 -9.84
C ALA A 354 40.18 0.86 -10.87
N ASN A 355 39.09 1.32 -11.49
CA ASN A 355 38.27 0.56 -12.44
C ASN A 355 37.95 1.41 -13.67
N PRO A 356 38.89 1.51 -14.65
CA PRO A 356 38.68 2.34 -15.84
C PRO A 356 37.45 1.92 -16.64
N GLY A 357 36.55 2.87 -16.89
CA GLY A 357 35.32 2.66 -17.63
C GLY A 357 34.14 2.16 -16.79
N ALA A 358 34.31 2.02 -15.47
CA ALA A 358 33.21 1.66 -14.59
C ALA A 358 32.13 2.76 -14.55
N VAL A 359 30.86 2.37 -14.39
CA VAL A 359 29.73 3.27 -14.24
C VAL A 359 29.51 3.55 -12.75
N TRP A 360 29.44 4.82 -12.39
CA TRP A 360 28.94 5.28 -11.09
C TRP A 360 27.41 5.29 -11.12
N VAL A 361 26.81 4.37 -10.36
CA VAL A 361 25.35 4.30 -10.17
C VAL A 361 24.94 5.17 -8.97
N LEU A 362 23.99 6.08 -9.20
CA LEU A 362 23.42 6.99 -8.19
C LEU A 362 21.92 6.70 -7.98
N LEU A 363 21.44 6.76 -6.73
CA LEU A 363 20.02 6.66 -6.41
C LEU A 363 19.29 8.01 -6.61
N GLY A 364 18.23 8.02 -7.41
CA GLY A 364 17.25 9.09 -7.41
C GLY A 364 16.25 8.92 -6.26
N TRP A 365 16.46 9.60 -5.13
CA TRP A 365 15.58 9.53 -3.95
C TRP A 365 15.53 10.87 -3.22
N GLN A 366 14.32 11.38 -2.94
CA GLN A 366 14.09 12.73 -2.40
C GLN A 366 14.89 13.78 -3.20
N GLU A 367 15.86 14.42 -2.55
CA GLU A 367 16.77 15.43 -3.12
C GLU A 367 18.13 14.82 -3.55
N ASN A 368 18.28 13.49 -3.54
CA ASN A 368 19.46 12.76 -4.00
C ASN A 368 19.32 12.35 -5.49
N PRO A 369 20.41 12.42 -6.29
CA PRO A 369 21.65 13.12 -5.98
C PRO A 369 21.41 14.62 -5.80
N PRO A 370 22.10 15.29 -4.85
CA PRO A 370 22.01 16.73 -4.74
C PRO A 370 22.36 17.42 -6.06
N ALA A 371 21.70 18.53 -6.39
CA ALA A 371 21.88 19.21 -7.68
C ALA A 371 23.36 19.54 -8.00
N ASP A 372 24.17 19.87 -7.00
CA ASP A 372 25.60 20.15 -7.16
C ASP A 372 26.49 18.91 -7.29
N VAL A 373 26.01 17.73 -6.86
CA VAL A 373 26.60 16.42 -7.17
C VAL A 373 26.26 16.05 -8.61
N ALA A 374 24.98 16.11 -8.98
CA ALA A 374 24.53 15.77 -10.33
C ALA A 374 25.19 16.66 -11.41
N ALA A 375 25.35 17.95 -11.14
CA ALA A 375 26.03 18.88 -12.04
C ALA A 375 27.57 18.69 -12.11
N ALA A 376 28.17 17.98 -11.16
CA ALA A 376 29.62 17.78 -11.08
C ALA A 376 30.08 16.39 -11.56
N ALA A 377 29.18 15.40 -11.60
CA ALA A 377 29.41 14.07 -12.15
C ALA A 377 29.55 14.10 -13.68
N ASP A 378 30.34 13.20 -14.26
CA ASP A 378 30.46 13.07 -15.71
C ASP A 378 29.29 12.21 -16.25
N PRO A 379 28.40 12.75 -17.12
CA PRO A 379 27.32 11.99 -17.73
C PRO A 379 27.78 10.79 -18.56
N ALA A 380 29.06 10.72 -18.96
CA ALA A 380 29.60 9.59 -19.72
C ALA A 380 29.95 8.38 -18.84
N THR A 381 30.13 8.57 -17.53
CA THR A 381 30.51 7.52 -16.57
C THR A 381 29.56 7.42 -15.38
N THR A 382 28.40 8.07 -15.46
CA THR A 382 27.40 8.11 -14.38
C THR A 382 26.03 7.71 -14.91
N PHE A 383 25.28 6.93 -14.11
CA PHE A 383 23.92 6.52 -14.39
C PHE A 383 23.05 6.66 -13.14
N ILE A 384 21.82 7.16 -13.28
CA ILE A 384 20.91 7.36 -12.13
C ILE A 384 19.77 6.33 -12.18
N VAL A 385 19.52 5.63 -11.09
CA VAL A 385 18.33 4.78 -10.92
C VAL A 385 17.24 5.59 -10.19
N ASP A 386 16.21 6.05 -10.92
CA ASP A 386 15.21 6.98 -10.38
C ASP A 386 14.11 6.26 -9.59
N GLY A 387 14.14 6.28 -8.25
CA GLY A 387 13.12 5.61 -7.44
C GLY A 387 11.80 6.36 -7.32
N LEU A 388 11.64 7.47 -8.03
CA LEU A 388 10.51 8.39 -7.89
C LEU A 388 9.87 8.75 -9.23
N SER A 389 10.12 7.98 -10.29
CA SER A 389 9.55 8.29 -11.62
C SER A 389 8.03 8.16 -11.65
N ASP A 390 7.47 7.33 -10.79
CA ASP A 390 6.04 7.06 -10.66
C ASP A 390 5.28 8.10 -9.83
N ARG A 391 5.98 8.96 -9.07
CA ARG A 391 5.35 10.02 -8.26
C ARG A 391 5.13 11.34 -9.00
N THR A 392 4.00 12.00 -8.71
CA THR A 392 3.69 13.34 -9.21
C THR A 392 4.57 14.41 -8.57
N SER A 393 5.27 15.15 -9.42
CA SER A 393 5.68 16.52 -9.09
C SER A 393 5.70 17.33 -10.38
N ALA A 394 4.84 18.34 -10.46
CA ALA A 394 4.59 19.11 -11.68
C ALA A 394 5.82 19.84 -12.27
N ASP A 395 6.94 19.87 -11.53
CA ASP A 395 8.15 20.62 -11.88
C ASP A 395 9.38 19.73 -12.19
N ARG A 396 9.31 18.40 -12.04
CA ARG A 396 10.48 17.54 -12.28
C ARG A 396 10.80 17.44 -13.77
N ASN A 397 12.02 17.83 -14.11
CA ASN A 397 12.58 17.64 -15.43
C ASN A 397 13.96 17.02 -15.24
N ARG A 398 14.03 15.69 -15.26
CA ARG A 398 15.26 14.94 -14.93
C ARG A 398 16.44 15.32 -15.81
N GLU A 399 16.21 15.67 -17.07
CA GLU A 399 17.28 16.14 -17.97
C GLU A 399 17.90 17.47 -17.51
N VAL A 400 17.13 18.32 -16.83
CA VAL A 400 17.59 19.57 -16.22
C VAL A 400 18.13 19.31 -14.81
N ASP A 401 17.35 18.65 -13.97
CA ASP A 401 17.64 18.40 -12.55
C ASP A 401 18.95 17.61 -12.39
N TRP A 402 19.24 16.71 -13.33
CA TRP A 402 20.43 15.87 -13.32
C TRP A 402 21.44 16.22 -14.40
N SER A 403 21.39 17.45 -14.93
CA SER A 403 22.39 17.96 -15.87
C SER A 403 22.67 16.99 -17.04
N SER A 404 21.61 16.36 -17.55
CA SER A 404 21.63 15.38 -18.65
C SER A 404 22.40 14.07 -18.40
N VAL A 405 22.65 13.70 -17.13
CA VAL A 405 23.07 12.34 -16.75
C VAL A 405 21.98 11.34 -17.17
N PRO A 406 22.33 10.24 -17.88
CA PRO A 406 21.38 9.17 -18.22
C PRO A 406 20.77 8.51 -16.99
N TYR A 407 19.52 8.07 -17.10
CA TYR A 407 18.80 7.49 -15.98
C TYR A 407 17.84 6.37 -16.38
N ALA A 408 17.51 5.51 -15.42
CA ALA A 408 16.44 4.54 -15.53
C ALA A 408 15.14 5.10 -14.96
N PHE A 409 14.02 4.87 -15.64
CA PHE A 409 12.68 5.07 -15.09
C PHE A 409 12.44 4.03 -13.99
N GLY A 410 12.17 4.44 -12.78
CA GLY A 410 12.09 3.50 -11.66
C GLY A 410 10.89 3.70 -10.75
N THR A 411 10.76 2.73 -9.84
CA THR A 411 9.66 2.65 -8.88
C THR A 411 10.16 2.07 -7.56
N ILE A 412 9.54 2.53 -6.47
CA ILE A 412 9.60 1.93 -5.14
C ILE A 412 8.15 1.74 -4.68
N TRP A 413 7.51 0.64 -5.09
CA TRP A 413 6.11 0.36 -4.73
C TRP A 413 5.95 -0.16 -3.29
N ASN A 414 7.06 -0.55 -2.65
CA ASN A 414 7.05 -1.20 -1.34
C ASN A 414 8.09 -0.58 -0.41
N TYR A 415 7.67 -0.23 0.81
CA TYR A 415 8.51 0.31 1.88
C TYR A 415 8.54 -0.65 3.07
N GLY A 416 9.71 -0.79 3.72
CA GLY A 416 9.90 -1.68 4.87
C GLY A 416 9.71 -3.17 4.58
N GLY A 417 9.39 -3.56 3.35
CA GLY A 417 8.96 -4.91 3.05
C GLY A 417 7.53 -5.22 3.47
N ASP A 418 6.67 -4.23 3.72
CA ASP A 418 5.30 -4.48 4.15
C ASP A 418 4.58 -5.42 3.16
N THR A 419 3.68 -6.23 3.69
CA THR A 419 2.81 -7.14 2.94
C THR A 419 1.67 -6.43 2.20
N THR A 420 1.66 -5.10 2.10
CA THR A 420 0.60 -4.38 1.38
C THR A 420 0.54 -4.75 -0.10
N MET A 421 -0.68 -4.97 -0.60
CA MET A 421 -0.91 -5.11 -2.04
C MET A 421 -1.19 -3.76 -2.68
N GLY A 422 -0.40 -3.41 -3.68
CA GLY A 422 -0.71 -2.34 -4.62
C GLY A 422 0.51 -1.71 -5.28
N SER A 423 0.26 -1.04 -6.39
CA SER A 423 1.27 -0.24 -7.10
C SER A 423 0.63 0.71 -8.13
N GLU A 424 1.46 1.55 -8.77
CA GLU A 424 1.02 2.58 -9.73
C GLU A 424 1.10 2.10 -11.20
N MET A 425 0.62 0.89 -11.52
CA MET A 425 0.79 0.29 -12.87
C MET A 425 0.25 1.17 -14.00
N THR A 426 -0.88 1.85 -13.81
CA THR A 426 -1.43 2.80 -14.79
C THR A 426 -0.43 3.93 -15.08
N THR A 427 0.19 4.49 -14.05
CA THR A 427 1.20 5.54 -14.19
C THR A 427 2.43 5.02 -14.90
N TRP A 428 2.91 3.83 -14.55
CA TRP A 428 4.07 3.22 -15.20
C TRP A 428 3.81 2.97 -16.69
N ASN A 429 2.65 2.39 -17.02
CA ASN A 429 2.23 2.06 -18.38
C ASN A 429 2.14 3.28 -19.30
N GLU A 430 1.84 4.46 -18.77
CA GLU A 430 1.73 5.68 -19.58
C GLU A 430 3.02 6.49 -19.57
N ARG A 431 3.59 6.71 -18.38
CA ARG A 431 4.66 7.68 -18.18
C ARG A 431 6.01 7.19 -18.68
N PHE A 432 6.29 5.89 -18.58
CA PHE A 432 7.55 5.33 -19.08
C PHE A 432 7.78 5.70 -20.55
N PHE A 433 6.80 5.41 -21.41
CA PHE A 433 6.86 5.71 -22.84
C PHE A 433 6.87 7.22 -23.11
N GLN A 434 6.08 8.00 -22.37
CA GLN A 434 6.12 9.47 -22.48
C GLN A 434 7.51 10.04 -22.17
N TRP A 435 8.23 9.48 -21.21
CA TRP A 435 9.55 9.94 -20.82
C TRP A 435 10.65 9.39 -21.73
N ARG A 436 10.56 8.12 -22.15
CA ARG A 436 11.49 7.48 -23.08
C ARG A 436 11.45 8.15 -24.46
N ASP A 437 10.24 8.40 -24.99
CA ASP A 437 10.05 8.77 -26.38
C ASP A 437 10.08 10.29 -26.63
N LYS A 438 10.24 11.12 -25.59
CA LYS A 438 10.33 12.58 -25.74
C LYS A 438 11.64 13.01 -26.41
N ASP A 439 11.57 14.12 -27.16
CA ASP A 439 12.75 14.71 -27.81
C ASP A 439 13.87 15.02 -26.79
N GLY A 440 15.05 14.44 -27.02
CA GLY A 440 16.22 14.64 -26.17
C GLY A 440 16.20 13.86 -24.85
N SER A 441 15.34 12.85 -24.72
CA SER A 441 15.28 11.98 -23.55
C SER A 441 16.64 11.42 -23.13
N LYS A 442 16.81 11.26 -21.82
CA LYS A 442 17.95 10.58 -21.19
C LYS A 442 17.55 9.31 -20.45
N VAL A 443 16.31 8.84 -20.64
CA VAL A 443 15.88 7.52 -20.17
C VAL A 443 16.57 6.45 -21.01
N ASP A 444 17.32 5.57 -20.36
CA ASP A 444 17.94 4.38 -20.98
C ASP A 444 17.87 3.18 -20.02
N GLY A 445 16.73 3.03 -19.35
CA GLY A 445 16.55 1.88 -18.46
C GLY A 445 15.25 1.86 -17.68
N ILE A 446 15.06 0.72 -17.00
CA ILE A 446 14.09 0.55 -15.93
C ILE A 446 14.81 0.21 -14.60
N ALA A 447 14.27 0.65 -13.47
CA ALA A 447 14.82 0.36 -12.14
C ALA A 447 13.72 -0.06 -11.15
N ALA A 448 13.62 -1.38 -10.89
CA ALA A 448 12.74 -1.93 -9.88
C ALA A 448 13.46 -1.91 -8.52
N MET A 449 12.99 -1.08 -7.58
CA MET A 449 13.68 -0.85 -6.31
C MET A 449 12.74 -0.97 -5.10
N PRO A 450 12.02 -2.08 -4.94
CA PRO A 450 11.26 -2.29 -3.71
C PRO A 450 12.21 -2.33 -2.51
N GLU A 451 11.83 -1.71 -1.39
CA GLU A 451 12.61 -1.86 -0.15
C GLU A 451 12.57 -3.30 0.37
N GLY A 452 11.50 -4.05 0.12
CA GLY A 452 11.47 -5.51 0.24
C GLY A 452 10.80 -6.15 -0.97
N GLY A 453 11.46 -7.10 -1.63
CA GLY A 453 11.09 -7.57 -2.97
C GLY A 453 10.03 -8.68 -3.04
N ASN A 454 9.86 -9.48 -1.98
CA ASN A 454 9.03 -10.70 -2.01
C ASN A 454 7.53 -10.46 -1.81
N ASN A 455 6.97 -9.57 -2.62
CA ASN A 455 5.54 -9.21 -2.64
C ASN A 455 5.16 -8.72 -4.04
N ASN A 456 3.85 -8.55 -4.29
CA ASN A 456 3.33 -7.90 -5.49
C ASN A 456 3.91 -8.45 -6.81
N GLY A 457 3.93 -9.77 -6.99
CA GLY A 457 4.54 -10.41 -8.17
C GLY A 457 4.04 -9.86 -9.52
N ALA A 458 2.76 -9.51 -9.61
CA ALA A 458 2.19 -8.87 -10.81
C ALA A 458 2.81 -7.49 -11.11
N ALA A 459 3.10 -6.68 -10.08
CA ALA A 459 3.75 -5.38 -10.27
C ALA A 459 5.17 -5.55 -10.83
N LEU A 460 5.94 -6.50 -10.31
CA LEU A 460 7.30 -6.75 -10.79
C LEU A 460 7.28 -7.33 -12.22
N ASP A 461 6.39 -8.29 -12.50
CA ASP A 461 6.23 -8.85 -13.85
C ASP A 461 5.88 -7.76 -14.87
N PHE A 462 4.93 -6.87 -14.53
CA PHE A 462 4.54 -5.76 -15.39
C PHE A 462 5.69 -4.76 -15.59
N PHE A 463 6.33 -4.33 -14.49
CA PHE A 463 7.37 -3.31 -14.54
C PHE A 463 8.61 -3.81 -15.30
N ALA A 464 9.00 -5.07 -15.10
CA ALA A 464 10.04 -5.71 -15.88
C ALA A 464 9.67 -5.83 -17.37
N GLY A 465 8.38 -6.02 -17.67
CA GLY A 465 7.82 -6.07 -19.02
C GLY A 465 8.02 -4.78 -19.81
N LEU A 466 8.01 -3.59 -19.17
CA LEU A 466 8.17 -2.30 -19.85
C LEU A 466 9.44 -2.21 -20.71
N ALA A 467 10.51 -2.90 -20.32
CA ALA A 467 11.76 -2.92 -21.08
C ALA A 467 11.68 -3.72 -22.40
N TRP A 468 10.57 -4.38 -22.67
CA TRP A 468 10.33 -5.27 -23.82
C TRP A 468 9.06 -4.87 -24.59
N GLU A 469 8.52 -3.67 -24.34
CA GLU A 469 7.31 -3.17 -24.99
C GLU A 469 7.62 -1.89 -25.77
N ASP A 470 7.08 -1.77 -26.98
CA ASP A 470 7.28 -0.60 -27.84
C ASP A 470 6.37 0.58 -27.47
N GLY A 471 5.29 0.32 -26.71
CA GLY A 471 4.33 1.33 -26.26
C GLY A 471 3.41 0.85 -25.12
N PRO A 472 2.52 1.74 -24.61
CA PRO A 472 1.56 1.38 -23.58
C PRO A 472 0.64 0.22 -23.99
N VAL A 473 0.36 -0.68 -23.05
CA VAL A 473 -0.52 -1.86 -23.26
C VAL A 473 -1.93 -1.63 -22.74
N ASP A 474 -2.89 -2.42 -23.21
CA ASP A 474 -4.24 -2.49 -22.63
C ASP A 474 -4.18 -3.28 -21.31
N LEU A 475 -4.37 -2.61 -20.17
CA LEU A 475 -4.25 -3.23 -18.85
C LEU A 475 -5.30 -4.30 -18.59
N ASP A 476 -6.54 -4.16 -19.10
CA ASP A 476 -7.58 -5.18 -18.91
C ASP A 476 -7.22 -6.47 -19.65
N GLN A 477 -6.64 -6.33 -20.84
CA GLN A 477 -6.12 -7.45 -21.62
C GLN A 477 -4.86 -8.04 -20.99
N TRP A 478 -3.96 -7.19 -20.47
CA TRP A 478 -2.74 -7.63 -19.79
C TRP A 478 -3.08 -8.50 -18.57
N TRP A 479 -4.05 -8.11 -17.73
CA TRP A 479 -4.50 -8.95 -16.61
C TRP A 479 -5.08 -10.28 -17.06
N ALA A 480 -5.84 -10.28 -18.16
CA ALA A 480 -6.39 -11.51 -18.73
C ALA A 480 -5.28 -12.45 -19.23
N ASP A 481 -4.25 -11.93 -19.87
CA ASP A 481 -3.14 -12.73 -20.39
C ASP A 481 -2.18 -13.18 -19.29
N TRP A 482 -1.89 -12.30 -18.33
CA TRP A 482 -1.05 -12.61 -17.17
C TRP A 482 -1.63 -13.74 -16.31
N THR A 483 -2.94 -13.74 -16.06
CA THR A 483 -3.59 -14.83 -15.31
C THR A 483 -3.54 -16.18 -16.05
N VAL A 484 -3.76 -16.18 -17.37
CA VAL A 484 -3.65 -17.40 -18.20
C VAL A 484 -2.21 -17.91 -18.18
N ARG A 485 -1.23 -17.03 -18.35
CA ARG A 485 0.20 -17.36 -18.25
C ARG A 485 0.56 -17.95 -16.89
N ARG A 486 0.09 -17.31 -15.81
CA ARG A 486 0.44 -17.66 -14.43
C ARG A 486 -0.15 -18.99 -13.97
N TYR A 487 -1.42 -19.24 -14.33
CA TYR A 487 -2.15 -20.43 -13.87
C TYR A 487 -2.20 -21.57 -14.88
N GLY A 488 -1.87 -21.27 -16.14
CA GLY A 488 -1.87 -22.21 -17.26
C GLY A 488 -3.24 -22.61 -17.78
N VAL A 489 -4.31 -22.08 -17.18
CA VAL A 489 -5.69 -22.34 -17.57
C VAL A 489 -6.44 -21.02 -17.65
N ARG A 490 -7.22 -20.83 -18.73
CA ARG A 490 -8.14 -19.71 -18.83
C ARG A 490 -9.37 -19.98 -17.98
N ASN A 491 -9.55 -19.18 -16.93
CA ASN A 491 -10.73 -19.17 -16.09
C ASN A 491 -11.28 -17.74 -16.00
N ASP A 492 -12.49 -17.51 -16.53
CA ASP A 492 -13.07 -16.16 -16.63
C ASP A 492 -13.39 -15.53 -15.27
N ALA A 493 -13.68 -16.32 -14.23
CA ALA A 493 -13.91 -15.81 -12.88
C ALA A 493 -12.62 -15.29 -12.23
N VAL A 494 -11.51 -15.97 -12.49
CA VAL A 494 -10.17 -15.54 -12.04
C VAL A 494 -9.71 -14.30 -12.79
N ILE A 495 -9.96 -14.23 -14.11
CA ILE A 495 -9.72 -13.01 -14.90
C ILE A 495 -10.51 -11.83 -14.34
N GLU A 496 -11.81 -12.02 -14.07
CA GLU A 496 -12.67 -10.98 -13.46
C GLU A 496 -12.09 -10.51 -12.12
N ALA A 497 -11.68 -11.43 -11.24
CA ALA A 497 -11.05 -11.07 -9.97
C ALA A 497 -9.79 -10.22 -10.15
N TRP A 498 -8.88 -10.61 -11.04
CA TRP A 498 -7.64 -9.89 -11.26
C TRP A 498 -7.83 -8.55 -11.95
N GLN A 499 -8.86 -8.41 -12.80
CA GLN A 499 -9.27 -7.10 -13.31
C GLN A 499 -9.82 -6.20 -12.19
N THR A 500 -10.59 -6.73 -11.25
CA THR A 500 -11.03 -5.97 -10.05
C THR A 500 -9.84 -5.56 -9.17
N ILE A 501 -8.90 -6.47 -8.93
CA ILE A 501 -7.67 -6.19 -8.18
C ILE A 501 -6.83 -5.13 -8.92
N GLY A 502 -6.73 -5.25 -10.24
CA GLY A 502 -6.09 -4.30 -11.15
C GLY A 502 -6.69 -2.90 -11.06
N ALA A 503 -8.02 -2.81 -11.11
CA ALA A 503 -8.79 -1.56 -11.04
C ALA A 503 -8.86 -0.94 -9.63
N THR A 504 -8.33 -1.61 -8.61
CA THR A 504 -8.26 -1.12 -7.23
C THR A 504 -6.81 -0.99 -6.76
N ALA A 505 -6.20 -2.09 -6.30
CA ALA A 505 -4.88 -2.08 -5.68
C ALA A 505 -3.73 -1.73 -6.64
N TYR A 506 -3.82 -2.09 -7.93
CA TYR A 506 -2.73 -1.84 -8.91
C TYR A 506 -2.95 -0.61 -9.80
N THR A 507 -3.93 0.23 -9.46
CA THR A 507 -4.10 1.55 -10.09
C THR A 507 -4.10 2.64 -9.02
N LEU A 508 -3.13 2.57 -8.10
CA LEU A 508 -2.99 3.58 -7.06
C LEU A 508 -2.95 4.98 -7.69
N PRO A 509 -3.62 5.96 -7.06
CA PRO A 509 -3.64 7.30 -7.59
C PRO A 509 -2.24 7.89 -7.52
N ASP A 510 -1.82 8.50 -8.61
CA ASP A 510 -0.58 9.26 -8.69
C ASP A 510 -0.49 10.28 -7.54
N ASN A 511 0.49 10.09 -6.66
CA ASN A 511 0.59 10.81 -5.40
C ASN A 511 2.02 11.36 -5.16
N PRO A 512 2.17 12.64 -4.74
CA PRO A 512 3.49 13.20 -4.42
C PRO A 512 4.15 12.58 -3.18
N GLY A 513 3.37 11.99 -2.27
CA GLY A 513 3.81 11.53 -0.95
C GLY A 513 4.22 10.05 -0.88
N PHE A 514 3.42 9.15 -1.49
CA PHE A 514 3.57 7.69 -1.35
C PHE A 514 3.32 6.99 -2.68
N ALA A 515 4.07 5.92 -2.96
CA ALA A 515 3.85 5.00 -4.08
C ALA A 515 3.40 3.59 -3.59
N GLU A 516 3.18 3.44 -2.28
CA GLU A 516 2.66 2.22 -1.66
C GLU A 516 1.17 2.34 -1.32
N ALA A 517 0.49 1.20 -1.19
CA ALA A 517 -0.86 1.13 -0.65
C ALA A 517 -0.87 1.34 0.87
N HIS A 518 -2.08 1.50 1.44
CA HIS A 518 -2.24 1.65 2.88
C HIS A 518 -1.85 0.39 3.64
N ASP A 519 -1.14 0.57 4.75
CA ASP A 519 -0.68 -0.52 5.61
C ASP A 519 -1.80 -1.11 6.50
N SER A 520 -1.44 -2.19 7.18
CA SER A 520 -2.34 -2.90 8.09
C SER A 520 -2.36 -2.27 9.47
N VAL A 521 -3.52 -1.76 9.90
CA VAL A 521 -3.70 -1.31 11.29
C VAL A 521 -3.58 -2.45 12.31
N TYR A 522 -3.62 -3.72 11.88
CA TYR A 522 -3.33 -4.85 12.76
C TYR A 522 -1.87 -4.89 13.22
N ALA A 523 -0.94 -4.42 12.39
CA ALA A 523 0.48 -4.34 12.75
C ALA A 523 0.82 -3.08 13.57
N ALA A 524 -0.12 -2.15 13.72
CA ALA A 524 0.11 -0.90 14.43
C ALA A 524 0.30 -1.09 15.93
N ASP A 525 0.98 -0.11 16.54
CA ASP A 525 0.93 0.10 17.98
C ASP A 525 -0.53 0.26 18.44
N PRO A 526 -1.05 -0.61 19.32
CA PRO A 526 -2.47 -0.57 19.64
C PRO A 526 -2.94 0.76 20.21
N SER A 527 -3.90 1.35 19.53
CA SER A 527 -4.63 2.56 19.90
C SER A 527 -5.99 2.57 19.21
N LEU A 528 -7.02 3.15 19.85
CA LEU A 528 -8.33 3.36 19.20
C LEU A 528 -8.28 4.41 18.08
N THR A 529 -7.18 5.14 17.94
CA THR A 529 -6.97 6.17 16.92
C THR A 529 -5.87 5.80 15.93
N ALA A 530 -5.34 4.57 15.98
CA ALA A 530 -4.38 4.14 14.99
C ALA A 530 -5.01 4.14 13.59
N ASN A 531 -4.32 4.70 12.62
CA ASN A 531 -4.74 4.76 11.22
C ASN A 531 -3.59 4.40 10.26
N THR A 532 -2.47 4.01 10.82
CA THR A 532 -1.25 3.53 10.16
C THR A 532 -0.48 2.68 11.19
N SER A 533 0.31 1.73 10.72
CA SER A 533 1.27 0.94 11.51
C SER A 533 2.66 1.56 11.54
N SER A 534 3.08 2.18 10.42
CA SER A 534 4.34 2.89 10.26
C SER A 534 4.12 4.41 10.18
N ALA A 535 5.11 5.20 10.62
CA ALA A 535 4.99 6.66 10.66
C ALA A 535 4.91 7.31 9.26
N TRP A 536 5.41 6.61 8.23
CA TRP A 536 5.46 7.10 6.84
C TRP A 536 4.60 6.29 5.88
N SER A 537 3.59 5.58 6.39
CA SER A 537 2.62 4.90 5.53
C SER A 537 1.33 5.70 5.36
N PRO A 538 0.54 5.42 4.30
CA PRO A 538 -0.70 6.12 4.04
C PRO A 538 -1.70 6.03 5.22
N THR A 539 -2.14 7.19 5.71
CA THR A 539 -3.11 7.28 6.82
C THR A 539 -4.56 7.03 6.41
N SER A 540 -4.83 6.97 5.10
CA SER A 540 -6.14 6.73 4.51
C SER A 540 -6.06 5.62 3.47
N PRO A 541 -7.16 4.88 3.23
CA PRO A 541 -7.20 3.87 2.18
C PRO A 541 -6.83 4.45 0.81
N ALA A 542 -5.98 3.75 0.06
CA ALA A 542 -5.53 4.17 -1.25
C ALA A 542 -6.49 3.76 -2.38
N TYR A 543 -7.39 2.81 -2.11
CA TYR A 543 -8.41 2.30 -3.03
C TYR A 543 -9.70 1.93 -2.28
N ASP A 544 -10.78 1.63 -3.02
CA ASP A 544 -12.03 1.14 -2.43
C ASP A 544 -11.84 -0.29 -1.91
N MET A 545 -11.73 -0.43 -0.59
CA MET A 545 -11.50 -1.71 0.09
C MET A 545 -12.68 -2.69 -0.05
N ALA A 546 -13.91 -2.18 -0.21
CA ALA A 546 -15.08 -3.03 -0.39
C ALA A 546 -15.16 -3.57 -1.82
N GLU A 547 -14.80 -2.75 -2.81
CA GLU A 547 -14.65 -3.19 -4.21
C GLU A 547 -13.55 -4.24 -4.34
N PHE A 548 -12.36 -4.00 -3.77
CA PHE A 548 -11.26 -4.98 -3.75
C PHE A 548 -11.71 -6.33 -3.18
N ALA A 549 -12.45 -6.33 -2.07
CA ALA A 549 -12.91 -7.56 -1.43
C ALA A 549 -13.87 -8.40 -2.30
N THR A 550 -14.51 -7.80 -3.32
CA THR A 550 -15.37 -8.55 -4.25
C THR A 550 -14.60 -9.54 -5.14
N ALA A 551 -13.27 -9.37 -5.27
CA ALA A 551 -12.41 -10.27 -6.03
C ALA A 551 -12.18 -11.63 -5.35
N VAL A 552 -12.40 -11.73 -4.03
CA VAL A 552 -12.12 -12.95 -3.25
C VAL A 552 -13.05 -14.10 -3.65
N GLU A 553 -14.36 -13.86 -3.81
CA GLU A 553 -15.31 -14.94 -4.15
C GLU A 553 -15.07 -15.54 -5.54
N PRO A 554 -14.86 -14.75 -6.62
CA PRO A 554 -14.52 -15.31 -7.92
C PRO A 554 -13.20 -16.11 -7.90
N LEU A 555 -12.16 -15.67 -7.18
CA LEU A 555 -10.93 -16.46 -7.00
C LEU A 555 -11.23 -17.82 -6.37
N LEU A 556 -11.98 -17.85 -5.26
CA LEU A 556 -12.32 -19.07 -4.55
C LEU A 556 -13.19 -20.02 -5.39
N SER A 557 -14.00 -19.49 -6.32
CA SER A 557 -14.82 -20.31 -7.21
C SER A 557 -14.02 -21.21 -8.14
N ALA A 558 -12.75 -20.89 -8.38
CA ALA A 558 -11.83 -21.68 -9.20
C ALA A 558 -11.03 -22.73 -8.41
N ALA A 559 -11.26 -22.89 -7.10
CA ALA A 559 -10.46 -23.76 -6.24
C ALA A 559 -10.49 -25.25 -6.66
N ASP A 560 -11.62 -25.72 -7.22
CA ASP A 560 -11.73 -27.09 -7.72
C ASP A 560 -10.86 -27.34 -8.98
N GLU A 561 -10.63 -26.30 -9.80
CA GLU A 561 -9.85 -26.39 -11.04
C GLU A 561 -8.37 -26.07 -10.81
N LEU A 562 -8.08 -25.02 -10.04
CA LEU A 562 -6.73 -24.46 -9.85
C LEU A 562 -6.12 -24.79 -8.49
N GLY A 563 -6.82 -25.49 -7.60
CA GLY A 563 -6.40 -25.69 -6.21
C GLY A 563 -5.05 -26.41 -6.02
N SER A 564 -4.54 -27.13 -7.03
CA SER A 564 -3.20 -27.72 -6.99
C SER A 564 -2.09 -26.82 -7.55
N ASN A 565 -2.45 -25.70 -8.18
CA ASN A 565 -1.48 -24.75 -8.74
C ASN A 565 -0.89 -23.90 -7.61
N ALA A 566 0.44 -23.90 -7.49
CA ALA A 566 1.15 -23.20 -6.41
C ALA A 566 0.99 -21.68 -6.49
N ALA A 567 1.02 -21.10 -7.69
CA ALA A 567 0.80 -19.67 -7.89
C ALA A 567 -0.63 -19.27 -7.52
N TYR A 568 -1.63 -20.08 -7.90
CA TYR A 568 -3.01 -19.84 -7.50
C TYR A 568 -3.18 -19.87 -5.96
N GLN A 569 -2.57 -20.86 -5.28
CA GLN A 569 -2.64 -20.92 -3.81
C GLN A 569 -1.97 -19.71 -3.15
N TYR A 570 -0.81 -19.27 -3.67
CA TYR A 570 -0.14 -18.05 -3.18
C TYR A 570 -1.04 -16.82 -3.37
N ASP A 571 -1.64 -16.64 -4.53
CA ASP A 571 -2.45 -15.46 -4.82
C ASP A 571 -3.77 -15.46 -4.04
N VAL A 572 -4.40 -16.63 -3.85
CA VAL A 572 -5.57 -16.76 -2.98
C VAL A 572 -5.22 -16.40 -1.54
N MET A 573 -4.03 -16.80 -1.05
CA MET A 573 -3.53 -16.38 0.26
C MET A 573 -3.38 -14.85 0.30
N ASP A 574 -2.64 -14.26 -0.62
CA ASP A 574 -2.27 -12.84 -0.54
C ASP A 574 -3.48 -11.90 -0.70
N VAL A 575 -4.35 -12.17 -1.69
CA VAL A 575 -5.58 -11.38 -1.91
C VAL A 575 -6.54 -11.50 -0.72
N SER A 576 -6.73 -12.72 -0.20
CA SER A 576 -7.63 -12.92 0.93
C SER A 576 -7.07 -12.34 2.22
N ARG A 577 -5.74 -12.36 2.40
CA ARG A 577 -5.04 -11.69 3.51
C ARG A 577 -5.24 -10.19 3.40
N GLN A 578 -5.04 -9.57 2.24
CA GLN A 578 -5.27 -8.14 2.06
C GLN A 578 -6.73 -7.75 2.31
N ALA A 579 -7.70 -8.53 1.82
CA ALA A 579 -9.12 -8.28 2.06
C ALA A 579 -9.46 -8.34 3.56
N LEU A 580 -8.85 -9.27 4.28
CA LEU A 580 -9.00 -9.39 5.73
C LEU A 580 -8.28 -8.25 6.47
N SER A 581 -7.07 -7.88 6.05
CA SER A 581 -6.28 -6.76 6.58
C SER A 581 -7.06 -5.44 6.52
N ASN A 582 -7.71 -5.19 5.38
CA ASN A 582 -8.55 -4.01 5.15
C ASN A 582 -9.69 -3.88 6.19
N THR A 583 -10.19 -5.00 6.75
CA THR A 583 -11.24 -4.96 7.78
C THR A 583 -10.80 -4.28 9.06
N GLY A 584 -9.50 -4.25 9.38
CA GLY A 584 -8.97 -3.53 10.54
C GLY A 584 -9.30 -2.03 10.45
N ARG A 585 -9.19 -1.43 9.26
CA ARG A 585 -9.52 -0.03 8.98
C ARG A 585 -11.03 0.26 9.02
N VAL A 586 -11.86 -0.78 8.98
CA VAL A 586 -13.32 -0.70 9.15
C VAL A 586 -13.73 -0.87 10.61
N LEU A 587 -13.13 -1.84 11.31
CA LEU A 587 -13.48 -2.21 12.68
C LEU A 587 -12.93 -1.24 13.72
N LEU A 588 -11.74 -0.67 13.51
CA LEU A 588 -11.11 0.18 14.51
C LEU A 588 -11.90 1.49 14.77
N PRO A 589 -12.43 2.20 13.75
CA PRO A 589 -13.35 3.31 13.98
C PRO A 589 -14.62 2.90 14.73
N LYS A 590 -15.16 1.69 14.47
CA LYS A 590 -16.33 1.16 15.19
C LYS A 590 -16.03 0.88 16.66
N LEU A 591 -14.86 0.31 16.95
CA LEU A 591 -14.34 0.14 18.32
C LEU A 591 -14.19 1.48 19.04
N ARG A 592 -13.64 2.48 18.36
CA ARG A 592 -13.51 3.84 18.92
C ARG A 592 -14.86 4.45 19.25
N ALA A 593 -15.82 4.38 18.32
CA ALA A 593 -17.16 4.92 18.53
C ALA A 593 -17.89 4.21 19.69
N ALA A 594 -17.80 2.89 19.78
CA ALA A 594 -18.37 2.13 20.89
C ALA A 594 -17.74 2.51 22.24
N PHE A 595 -16.43 2.71 22.28
CA PHE A 595 -15.72 3.15 23.48
C PHE A 595 -16.12 4.57 23.91
N ASP A 596 -16.16 5.52 22.97
CA ASP A 596 -16.49 6.93 23.25
C ASP A 596 -17.94 7.11 23.71
N SER A 597 -18.86 6.25 23.24
CA SER A 597 -20.28 6.24 23.63
C SER A 597 -20.56 5.44 24.92
N GLY A 598 -19.55 4.77 25.49
CA GLY A 598 -19.72 3.95 26.69
C GLY A 598 -20.38 2.59 26.44
N ASP A 599 -20.50 2.14 25.18
CA ASP A 599 -21.21 0.91 24.82
C ASP A 599 -20.30 -0.32 24.90
N ALA A 600 -20.22 -0.91 26.09
CA ALA A 600 -19.42 -2.10 26.35
C ALA A 600 -19.80 -3.31 25.48
N VAL A 601 -21.09 -3.49 25.17
CA VAL A 601 -21.58 -4.65 24.41
C VAL A 601 -21.12 -4.56 22.95
N ARG A 602 -21.25 -3.38 22.33
CA ARG A 602 -20.72 -3.15 20.99
C ARG A 602 -19.21 -3.24 20.94
N PHE A 603 -18.56 -2.67 21.95
CA PHE A 603 -17.11 -2.72 22.05
C PHE A 603 -16.62 -4.17 22.10
N GLU A 604 -17.19 -5.01 22.97
CA GLU A 604 -16.85 -6.43 23.07
C GLU A 604 -17.14 -7.19 21.76
N GLY A 605 -18.28 -6.90 21.12
CA GLY A 605 -18.64 -7.49 19.83
C GLY A 605 -17.62 -7.18 18.73
N TYR A 606 -17.26 -5.90 18.55
CA TYR A 606 -16.24 -5.51 17.57
C TYR A 606 -14.83 -5.99 17.96
N MET A 607 -14.50 -6.02 19.25
CA MET A 607 -13.23 -6.56 19.75
C MET A 607 -13.09 -8.03 19.39
N THR A 608 -14.16 -8.82 19.58
CA THR A 608 -14.19 -10.24 19.24
C THR A 608 -13.96 -10.46 17.74
N GLN A 609 -14.60 -9.64 16.89
CA GLN A 609 -14.38 -9.69 15.44
C GLN A 609 -12.94 -9.32 15.07
N PHE A 610 -12.42 -8.23 15.66
CA PHE A 610 -11.08 -7.72 15.41
C PHE A 610 -10.00 -8.77 15.74
N LEU A 611 -10.09 -9.42 16.91
CA LEU A 611 -9.14 -10.46 17.33
C LEU A 611 -9.30 -11.76 16.53
N ALA A 612 -10.52 -12.11 16.13
CA ALA A 612 -10.75 -13.29 15.29
C ALA A 612 -10.22 -13.11 13.85
N ASN A 613 -10.18 -11.88 13.35
CA ASN A 613 -9.54 -11.57 12.07
C ASN A 613 -8.03 -11.76 12.14
N LEU A 614 -7.38 -11.35 13.24
CA LEU A 614 -5.95 -11.63 13.48
C LEU A 614 -5.64 -13.13 13.54
N ASP A 615 -6.50 -13.94 14.15
CA ASP A 615 -6.36 -15.40 14.16
C ASP A 615 -6.43 -16.00 12.76
N LEU A 616 -7.43 -15.58 11.96
CA LEU A 616 -7.57 -16.06 10.58
C LEU A 616 -6.44 -15.55 9.68
N LEU A 617 -5.92 -14.36 9.93
CA LEU A 617 -4.80 -13.78 9.19
C LEU A 617 -3.51 -14.56 9.45
N ASP A 618 -3.22 -14.96 10.70
CA ASP A 618 -2.09 -15.85 11.03
C ASP A 618 -2.27 -17.24 10.41
N GLU A 619 -3.48 -17.81 10.47
CA GLU A 619 -3.80 -19.11 9.84
C GLU A 619 -3.57 -19.07 8.32
N LEU A 620 -4.02 -18.00 7.67
CA LEU A 620 -3.94 -17.82 6.22
C LEU A 620 -2.50 -17.63 5.76
N ALA A 621 -1.72 -16.76 6.42
CA ALA A 621 -0.29 -16.62 6.17
C ALA A 621 0.46 -17.95 6.37
N GLY A 622 0.00 -18.78 7.32
CA GLY A 622 0.55 -20.11 7.61
C GLY A 622 0.42 -21.14 6.48
N THR A 623 -0.29 -20.82 5.40
CA THR A 623 -0.48 -21.73 4.26
C THR A 623 0.63 -21.62 3.20
N GLN A 624 1.47 -20.59 3.26
CA GLN A 624 2.51 -20.32 2.25
C GLN A 624 3.89 -20.23 2.90
N SER A 625 4.90 -20.88 2.32
CA SER A 625 6.27 -20.91 2.88
C SER A 625 6.92 -19.53 2.97
N GLY A 626 6.70 -18.68 1.97
CA GLY A 626 7.20 -17.29 1.93
C GLY A 626 6.52 -16.34 2.91
N SER A 627 5.50 -16.80 3.65
CA SER A 627 4.73 -16.01 4.61
C SER A 627 4.86 -16.54 6.03
N LEU A 628 5.98 -17.20 6.36
CA LEU A 628 6.28 -17.74 7.68
C LEU A 628 7.46 -17.00 8.31
N LEU A 629 7.37 -16.67 9.61
CA LEU A 629 8.51 -16.14 10.36
C LEU A 629 9.57 -17.22 10.67
N GLY A 630 9.17 -18.49 10.78
CA GLY A 630 10.09 -19.58 11.16
C GLY A 630 11.30 -19.74 10.26
N PRO A 631 11.16 -19.84 8.93
CA PRO A 631 12.28 -19.97 7.99
C PRO A 631 13.26 -18.81 8.08
N LEU A 632 12.76 -17.58 8.20
CA LEU A 632 13.62 -16.39 8.34
C LEU A 632 14.47 -16.43 9.62
N LEU A 633 13.91 -16.94 10.72
CA LEU A 633 14.68 -17.19 11.95
C LEU A 633 15.61 -18.40 11.84
N ASP A 634 15.25 -19.42 11.04
CA ASP A 634 16.12 -20.56 10.75
C ASP A 634 17.37 -20.10 9.99
N ASP A 635 17.22 -19.26 8.97
CA ASP A 635 18.32 -18.70 8.17
C ASP A 635 19.25 -17.83 9.05
N ALA A 636 18.68 -16.93 9.85
CA ALA A 636 19.43 -16.12 10.82
C ALA A 636 20.25 -16.99 11.78
N SER A 637 19.66 -18.08 12.28
CA SER A 637 20.30 -19.03 13.19
C SER A 637 21.34 -19.92 12.50
N ALA A 638 21.19 -20.18 11.20
CA ALA A 638 22.12 -20.99 10.42
C ALA A 638 23.47 -20.29 10.21
N LEU A 639 23.47 -18.96 10.08
CA LEU A 639 24.67 -18.16 9.91
C LEU A 639 25.55 -18.09 11.19
N GLY A 640 24.94 -18.16 12.38
CA GLY A 640 25.66 -18.03 13.65
C GLY A 640 26.52 -19.25 14.00
N ALA A 641 27.78 -19.05 14.41
CA ALA A 641 28.71 -20.12 14.75
C ALA A 641 28.56 -20.62 16.20
N THR A 642 28.07 -19.78 17.11
CA THR A 642 27.89 -20.09 18.54
C THR A 642 26.43 -19.91 18.97
N PRO A 643 25.94 -20.58 20.03
CA PRO A 643 24.58 -20.37 20.53
C PRO A 643 24.24 -18.90 20.81
N GLN A 644 25.21 -18.14 21.33
CA GLN A 644 25.05 -16.71 21.61
C GLN A 644 24.91 -15.89 20.32
N GLU A 645 25.68 -16.21 19.29
CA GLU A 645 25.59 -15.55 17.99
C GLU A 645 24.29 -15.88 17.28
N LYS A 646 23.85 -17.15 17.32
CA LYS A 646 22.55 -17.57 16.79
C LYS A 646 21.39 -16.81 17.41
N ALA A 647 21.37 -16.73 18.75
CA ALA A 647 20.35 -15.96 19.46
C ALA A 647 20.42 -14.46 19.14
N ALA A 648 21.61 -13.90 18.94
CA ALA A 648 21.78 -12.50 18.55
C ALA A 648 21.26 -12.20 17.13
N LEU A 649 21.48 -13.11 16.18
CA LEU A 649 20.98 -12.97 14.80
C LEU A 649 19.46 -13.14 14.73
N GLU A 650 18.89 -14.13 15.42
CA GLU A 650 17.42 -14.26 15.54
C GLU A 650 16.79 -13.03 16.20
N ARG A 651 17.41 -12.50 17.26
CA ARG A 651 16.95 -11.27 17.90
C ARG A 651 17.05 -10.08 16.95
N SER A 652 18.10 -10.01 16.15
CA SER A 652 18.31 -8.93 15.19
C SER A 652 17.19 -8.89 14.15
N GLU A 653 16.78 -10.05 13.66
CA GLU A 653 15.67 -10.18 12.71
C GLU A 653 14.33 -9.77 13.32
N ARG A 654 14.05 -10.28 14.53
CA ARG A 654 12.88 -9.86 15.30
C ARG A 654 12.86 -8.36 15.56
N THR A 655 14.02 -7.77 15.82
CA THR A 655 14.17 -6.33 16.02
C THR A 655 13.79 -5.58 14.75
N LEU A 656 14.34 -5.95 13.59
CA LEU A 656 14.05 -5.31 12.31
C LEU A 656 12.54 -5.25 12.03
N LEU A 657 11.85 -6.39 12.10
CA LEU A 657 10.43 -6.54 11.76
C LEU A 657 9.45 -5.89 12.76
N THR A 658 9.94 -5.37 13.90
CA THR A 658 9.08 -4.84 14.96
C THR A 658 9.54 -3.46 15.43
N VAL A 659 10.37 -3.39 16.47
CA VAL A 659 10.79 -2.10 17.04
C VAL A 659 11.80 -1.35 16.17
N TRP A 660 12.39 -2.06 15.20
CA TRP A 660 13.44 -1.66 14.27
C TRP A 660 14.73 -1.22 14.96
N GLY A 661 14.67 -0.22 15.83
CA GLY A 661 15.82 0.39 16.48
C GLY A 661 15.77 0.41 18.00
N HIS A 662 16.72 1.14 18.60
CA HIS A 662 16.59 1.56 20.00
C HIS A 662 15.42 2.53 20.16
N ARG A 663 15.03 2.79 21.43
CA ARG A 663 13.87 3.62 21.78
C ARG A 663 13.78 4.93 21.02
N ASP A 664 14.90 5.63 20.83
CA ASP A 664 14.89 6.90 20.12
C ASP A 664 14.55 6.73 18.64
N GLY A 665 15.01 5.67 17.97
CA GLY A 665 14.65 5.38 16.59
C GLY A 665 13.20 4.93 16.46
N TYR A 666 12.75 4.07 17.37
CA TYR A 666 11.34 3.68 17.49
C TYR A 666 10.42 4.91 17.60
N ASN A 667 10.71 5.81 18.55
CA ASN A 667 9.90 7.01 18.80
C ASN A 667 9.97 8.03 17.66
N ASN A 668 11.03 8.03 16.85
CA ASN A 668 11.21 8.93 15.71
C ASN A 668 10.68 8.34 14.39
N GLY A 669 9.93 7.24 14.44
CA GLY A 669 9.11 6.75 13.33
C GLY A 669 9.44 5.35 12.83
N LEU A 670 10.51 4.71 13.33
CA LEU A 670 10.91 3.37 12.86
C LEU A 670 10.11 2.23 13.53
N GLY A 671 9.30 2.53 14.55
CA GLY A 671 8.43 1.53 15.16
C GLY A 671 7.46 0.92 14.16
N ASN A 672 7.51 -0.40 14.00
CA ASN A 672 6.78 -1.22 13.03
C ASN A 672 6.99 -0.81 11.56
N TYR A 673 8.08 -0.11 11.23
CA TYR A 673 8.37 0.31 9.85
C TYR A 673 8.45 -0.87 8.87
N ALA A 674 9.03 -1.99 9.32
CA ALA A 674 9.10 -3.24 8.57
C ALA A 674 8.06 -4.28 9.05
N GLY A 675 6.92 -3.81 9.54
CA GLY A 675 5.84 -4.68 9.98
C GLY A 675 5.31 -5.53 8.83
N ARG A 676 4.96 -6.79 9.11
CA ARG A 676 4.48 -7.75 8.09
C ARG A 676 3.40 -8.68 8.59
N GLU A 677 2.45 -8.99 7.72
CA GLU A 677 1.42 -9.98 8.00
C GLU A 677 1.87 -11.42 7.68
N ILE A 678 2.90 -11.90 8.38
CA ILE A 678 3.42 -13.28 8.28
C ILE A 678 3.03 -14.12 9.50
N GLN A 679 2.90 -15.43 9.28
CA GLN A 679 2.59 -16.40 10.33
C GLN A 679 3.63 -16.36 11.42
N GLY A 680 3.18 -16.35 12.67
CA GLY A 680 4.01 -16.26 13.85
C GLY A 680 4.23 -14.82 14.28
N LEU A 681 4.47 -13.88 13.36
CA LEU A 681 4.54 -12.46 13.73
C LEU A 681 3.14 -11.94 14.12
N VAL A 682 2.13 -12.27 13.32
CA VAL A 682 0.73 -11.90 13.59
C VAL A 682 0.23 -12.52 14.89
N GLY A 683 0.31 -13.85 15.01
CA GLY A 683 -0.22 -14.59 16.15
C GLY A 683 0.56 -14.43 17.45
N SER A 684 1.89 -14.26 17.39
CA SER A 684 2.74 -14.19 18.60
C SER A 684 3.18 -12.79 19.02
N PHE A 685 3.06 -11.78 18.16
CA PHE A 685 3.44 -10.40 18.47
C PHE A 685 2.28 -9.40 18.35
N TYR A 686 1.60 -9.31 17.21
CA TYR A 686 0.54 -8.30 17.02
C TYR A 686 -0.72 -8.61 17.83
N LYS A 687 -1.24 -9.83 17.70
CA LYS A 687 -2.49 -10.21 18.37
C LYS A 687 -2.43 -10.05 19.90
N PRO A 688 -1.39 -10.54 20.61
CA PRO A 688 -1.33 -10.38 22.07
C PRO A 688 -1.31 -8.91 22.51
N ARG A 689 -0.72 -8.01 21.71
CA ARG A 689 -0.69 -6.56 22.00
C ARG A 689 -2.07 -5.94 21.85
N TRP A 690 -2.78 -6.25 20.77
CA TRP A 690 -4.16 -5.80 20.56
C TRP A 690 -5.12 -6.37 21.60
N GLU A 691 -5.00 -7.65 21.93
CA GLU A 691 -5.83 -8.30 22.96
C GLU A 691 -5.62 -7.64 24.33
N LYS A 692 -4.36 -7.39 24.72
CA LYS A 692 -4.01 -6.65 25.94
C LYS A 692 -4.66 -5.26 25.97
N PHE A 693 -4.56 -4.52 24.87
CA PHE A 693 -5.10 -3.16 24.75
C PHE A 693 -6.63 -3.14 24.81
N LEU A 694 -7.29 -3.92 23.96
CA LEU A 694 -8.75 -3.93 23.84
C LEU A 694 -9.41 -4.48 25.11
N SER A 695 -8.84 -5.51 25.74
CA SER A 695 -9.35 -6.02 27.02
C SER A 695 -9.29 -4.97 28.13
N ALA A 696 -8.22 -4.16 28.17
CA ALA A 696 -8.12 -3.06 29.14
C ALA A 696 -9.13 -1.93 28.85
N ARG A 697 -9.46 -1.68 27.58
CA ARG A 697 -10.50 -0.71 27.19
C ARG A 697 -11.90 -1.22 27.53
N LEU A 698 -12.19 -2.50 27.31
CA LEU A 698 -13.45 -3.12 27.74
C LEU A 698 -13.60 -3.03 29.27
N ALA A 699 -12.58 -3.44 30.03
CA ALA A 699 -12.59 -3.33 31.49
C ALA A 699 -12.78 -1.87 31.97
N GLN A 700 -12.25 -0.89 31.24
CA GLN A 700 -12.46 0.53 31.54
C GLN A 700 -13.93 0.96 31.35
N LEU A 701 -14.62 0.45 30.32
CA LEU A 701 -16.06 0.66 30.15
C LEU A 701 -16.87 0.04 31.31
N GLU A 702 -16.34 -1.02 31.91
CA GLU A 702 -16.91 -1.70 33.08
C GLU A 702 -16.49 -1.08 34.43
N GLY A 703 -15.79 0.06 34.41
CA GLY A 703 -15.44 0.84 35.60
C GLY A 703 -14.02 0.66 36.14
N ALA A 704 -13.15 -0.08 35.44
CA ALA A 704 -11.73 -0.14 35.77
C ALA A 704 -11.01 1.19 35.49
N PRO A 705 -9.91 1.52 36.21
CA PRO A 705 -9.13 2.72 35.92
C PRO A 705 -8.44 2.64 34.55
N SER A 706 -8.28 3.80 33.91
CA SER A 706 -7.53 3.92 32.65
C SER A 706 -6.08 3.41 32.79
N GLN A 707 -5.61 2.70 31.77
CA GLN A 707 -4.25 2.15 31.68
C GLN A 707 -3.47 2.79 30.53
N SER A 708 -2.19 3.10 30.79
CA SER A 708 -1.21 3.49 29.78
C SER A 708 -0.37 2.30 29.32
N PHE A 709 0.11 2.37 28.08
CA PHE A 709 0.92 1.32 27.45
C PHE A 709 2.23 1.91 26.96
N ASN A 710 3.31 1.13 27.07
CA ASN A 710 4.62 1.46 26.51
C ASN A 710 5.03 0.30 25.61
N TRP A 711 4.66 0.43 24.35
CA TRP A 711 4.75 -0.65 23.37
C TRP A 711 6.19 -1.07 23.05
N TYR A 712 7.15 -0.16 23.14
CA TYR A 712 8.57 -0.49 23.01
C TYR A 712 9.06 -1.42 24.13
N ASP A 713 8.71 -1.14 25.39
CA ASP A 713 9.09 -1.99 26.53
C ASP A 713 8.35 -3.32 26.52
N ASP A 714 7.07 -3.29 26.16
CA ASP A 714 6.22 -4.48 26.03
C ASP A 714 6.76 -5.46 24.97
N ALA A 715 7.47 -4.97 23.94
CA ALA A 715 8.08 -5.81 22.91
C ALA A 715 9.37 -6.54 23.37
N GLN A 716 10.09 -6.01 24.37
CA GLN A 716 11.43 -6.52 24.73
C GLN A 716 11.46 -8.02 25.11
N PRO A 717 10.50 -8.58 25.86
CA PRO A 717 10.49 -10.01 26.17
C PRO A 717 10.33 -10.89 24.92
N TRP A 718 9.53 -10.46 23.94
CA TRP A 718 9.35 -11.21 22.69
C TRP A 718 10.63 -11.17 21.84
N LEU A 719 11.30 -10.01 21.78
CA LEU A 719 12.59 -9.86 21.09
C LEU A 719 13.70 -10.73 21.69
N ALA A 720 13.70 -10.89 23.02
CA ALA A 720 14.69 -11.70 23.74
C ALA A 720 14.35 -13.20 23.79
N SER A 721 13.20 -13.62 23.26
CA SER A 721 12.75 -15.01 23.33
C SER A 721 13.51 -15.89 22.35
N GLU A 722 14.17 -16.93 22.88
CA GLU A 722 14.70 -18.06 22.10
C GLU A 722 13.61 -19.11 21.80
N GLY A 723 12.44 -19.01 22.45
CA GLY A 723 11.29 -19.87 22.20
C GLY A 723 10.54 -19.47 20.93
N ARG A 724 10.07 -20.48 20.18
CA ARG A 724 9.31 -20.32 18.92
C ARG A 724 7.87 -20.82 19.01
N VAL A 725 7.24 -20.68 20.18
CA VAL A 725 5.84 -21.08 20.38
C VAL A 725 4.95 -20.23 19.47
N GLY A 726 4.13 -20.89 18.64
CA GLY A 726 3.25 -20.22 17.67
C GLY A 726 3.94 -19.76 16.39
N ILE A 727 5.22 -20.11 16.17
CA ILE A 727 5.96 -19.79 14.95
C ILE A 727 6.23 -21.09 14.19
N ALA A 728 5.72 -21.20 12.97
CA ALA A 728 5.90 -22.37 12.10
C ALA A 728 7.08 -22.18 11.13
N SER A 729 7.81 -23.26 10.88
CA SER A 729 8.85 -23.34 9.84
C SER A 729 8.39 -24.06 8.57
N THR A 730 7.18 -24.62 8.56
CA THR A 730 6.61 -25.31 7.39
C THR A 730 5.16 -24.91 7.20
N PRO A 731 4.70 -24.68 5.95
CA PRO A 731 3.32 -24.31 5.69
C PRO A 731 2.36 -25.46 6.02
N SER A 732 1.11 -25.14 6.34
CA SER A 732 0.08 -26.13 6.61
C SER A 732 -1.27 -25.72 6.06
N GLY A 733 -2.03 -26.68 5.52
CA GLY A 733 -3.32 -26.43 4.89
C GLY A 733 -3.21 -25.89 3.46
N LEU A 734 -4.36 -25.77 2.79
CA LEU A 734 -4.48 -25.11 1.49
C LEU A 734 -5.01 -23.70 1.71
N SER A 735 -4.43 -22.71 1.04
CA SER A 735 -4.86 -21.31 1.11
C SER A 735 -6.32 -21.15 0.72
N SER A 736 -6.79 -21.83 -0.33
CA SER A 736 -8.21 -21.80 -0.74
C SER A 736 -9.18 -22.31 0.33
N THR A 737 -8.79 -23.33 1.10
CA THR A 737 -9.61 -23.87 2.20
C THR A 737 -9.70 -22.89 3.38
N VAL A 738 -8.60 -22.25 3.75
CA VAL A 738 -8.59 -21.27 4.84
C VAL A 738 -9.30 -19.98 4.42
N ALA A 739 -9.02 -19.51 3.20
CA ALA A 739 -9.58 -18.30 2.61
C ALA A 739 -11.10 -18.35 2.42
N ALA A 740 -11.71 -19.54 2.34
CA ALA A 740 -13.18 -19.70 2.30
C ALA A 740 -13.91 -19.06 3.51
N LYS A 741 -13.20 -18.78 4.61
CA LYS A 741 -13.73 -18.09 5.79
C LYS A 741 -13.76 -16.55 5.62
N VAL A 742 -12.98 -16.00 4.69
CA VAL A 742 -12.74 -14.54 4.56
C VAL A 742 -13.98 -13.76 4.13
N PRO A 743 -14.77 -14.17 3.11
CA PRO A 743 -15.96 -13.41 2.71
C PRO A 743 -16.93 -13.15 3.86
N ALA A 744 -17.14 -14.15 4.73
CA ALA A 744 -17.99 -14.00 5.91
C ALA A 744 -17.41 -13.02 6.94
N ARG A 745 -16.08 -13.01 7.15
CA ARG A 745 -15.40 -12.05 8.04
C ARG A 745 -15.46 -10.63 7.50
N VAL A 746 -15.26 -10.46 6.19
CA VAL A 746 -15.39 -9.17 5.53
C VAL A 746 -16.81 -8.65 5.68
N ALA A 747 -17.82 -9.45 5.30
CA ALA A 747 -19.23 -9.05 5.45
C ALA A 747 -19.55 -8.65 6.90
N GLN A 748 -19.14 -9.47 7.88
CA GLN A 748 -19.32 -9.19 9.30
C GLN A 748 -18.66 -7.86 9.74
N ALA A 749 -17.46 -7.54 9.22
CA ALA A 749 -16.77 -6.30 9.56
C ALA A 749 -17.51 -5.05 9.06
N TYR A 750 -18.23 -5.14 7.94
CA TYR A 750 -19.05 -4.03 7.42
C TYR A 750 -20.42 -3.93 8.10
N GLU A 751 -20.95 -5.01 8.68
CA GLU A 751 -22.18 -5.00 9.46
C GLU A 751 -22.07 -4.14 10.74
N VAL A 752 -23.17 -3.50 11.13
CA VAL A 752 -23.29 -2.83 12.42
C VAL A 752 -23.67 -3.87 13.46
N VAL A 753 -22.86 -4.01 14.52
CA VAL A 753 -23.21 -4.89 15.65
C VAL A 753 -24.46 -4.33 16.31
N ARG A 754 -25.58 -5.06 16.15
CA ARG A 754 -26.85 -4.70 16.76
C ARG A 754 -26.79 -5.01 18.25
N PRO A 755 -27.09 -4.04 19.12
CA PRO A 755 -27.21 -4.33 20.54
C PRO A 755 -28.48 -5.17 20.79
N PRO A 756 -28.55 -5.90 21.92
CA PRO A 756 -29.78 -6.59 22.30
C PRO A 756 -30.90 -5.57 22.48
N SER A 757 -32.06 -5.84 21.88
CA SER A 757 -33.25 -5.03 22.12
C SER A 757 -33.72 -5.14 23.59
N PRO A 758 -34.52 -4.20 24.09
CA PRO A 758 -35.08 -4.27 25.44
C PRO A 758 -35.93 -5.52 25.67
N GLY A 759 -35.87 -6.06 26.89
CA GLY A 759 -36.76 -7.13 27.35
C GLY A 759 -38.19 -6.64 27.62
N ALA A 760 -39.06 -7.49 28.17
CA ALA A 760 -40.40 -7.05 28.57
C ALA A 760 -40.34 -6.00 29.70
N GLY A 761 -41.18 -4.97 29.64
CA GLY A 761 -41.25 -3.89 30.63
C GLY A 761 -41.13 -2.49 30.03
N GLU A 762 -41.01 -1.49 30.90
CA GLU A 762 -40.72 -0.09 30.56
C GLU A 762 -39.21 0.15 30.65
N HIS A 763 -38.62 0.77 29.62
CA HIS A 763 -37.18 1.01 29.53
C HIS A 763 -36.92 2.46 29.12
N PHE A 764 -36.11 3.18 29.90
CA PHE A 764 -35.60 4.49 29.48
C PHE A 764 -34.59 4.29 28.36
N LEU A 765 -34.73 5.09 27.30
CA LEU A 765 -33.80 5.03 26.16
C LEU A 765 -32.38 5.42 26.55
N SER A 766 -32.22 6.27 27.58
CA SER A 766 -30.91 6.60 28.12
C SER A 766 -30.21 5.47 28.88
N ASP A 767 -30.92 4.38 29.21
CA ASP A 767 -30.34 3.13 29.75
C ASP A 767 -30.11 2.07 28.66
N LEU A 768 -30.64 2.26 27.45
CA LEU A 768 -30.51 1.31 26.35
C LEU A 768 -29.27 1.59 25.49
N PRO A 769 -28.59 0.54 25.01
CA PRO A 769 -27.51 0.70 24.03
C PRO A 769 -28.03 1.34 22.74
N PHE A 770 -27.24 2.24 22.15
CA PHE A 770 -27.60 2.88 20.88
C PHE A 770 -27.38 1.90 19.74
N LEU A 771 -28.29 1.85 18.77
CA LEU A 771 -28.13 1.16 17.50
C LEU A 771 -27.33 1.98 16.48
N ASP A 772 -27.45 3.30 16.51
CA ASP A 772 -26.63 4.19 15.69
C ASP A 772 -26.66 5.59 16.29
N GLU A 773 -25.68 6.42 15.98
CA GLU A 773 -25.66 7.81 16.42
C GLU A 773 -25.05 8.71 15.34
N PHE A 774 -25.77 9.77 15.00
CA PHE A 774 -25.25 10.91 14.26
C PHE A 774 -25.12 12.09 15.22
N VAL A 775 -23.91 12.64 15.28
CA VAL A 775 -23.54 13.72 16.19
C VAL A 775 -23.31 14.99 15.39
N GLY A 776 -23.99 16.08 15.78
CA GLY A 776 -23.72 17.42 15.27
C GLY A 776 -22.41 17.98 15.84
N LEU A 777 -22.52 18.91 16.80
CA LEU A 777 -21.33 19.52 17.42
C LEU A 777 -20.82 18.74 18.65
N PHE A 778 -21.71 18.03 19.36
CA PHE A 778 -21.39 17.36 20.61
C PHE A 778 -22.15 16.04 20.75
N PRO A 779 -21.51 14.95 21.24
CA PRO A 779 -22.16 13.63 21.38
C PRO A 779 -23.40 13.67 22.25
N THR A 780 -24.37 12.80 21.96
CA THR A 780 -25.58 12.63 22.77
C THR A 780 -25.18 12.24 24.19
N ARG A 781 -25.72 12.96 25.17
CA ARG A 781 -25.53 12.68 26.58
C ARG A 781 -26.70 11.89 27.12
N ARG A 782 -26.40 10.94 28.02
CA ARG A 782 -27.40 10.18 28.78
C ARG A 782 -27.65 10.91 30.10
N ASP A 783 -28.92 11.14 30.40
CA ASP A 783 -29.45 11.72 31.66
C ASP A 783 -28.96 13.15 32.01
N THR A 784 -28.25 13.79 31.10
CA THR A 784 -27.67 15.13 31.25
C THR A 784 -27.80 15.90 29.93
N GLU A 785 -27.77 17.23 30.01
CA GLU A 785 -27.68 18.07 28.82
C GLU A 785 -26.29 17.91 28.16
N VAL A 786 -26.18 18.35 26.90
CA VAL A 786 -25.03 18.01 26.04
C VAL A 786 -23.70 18.65 26.48
N GLY A 787 -23.72 19.81 27.14
CA GLY A 787 -22.57 20.54 27.66
C GLY A 787 -21.85 21.43 26.64
N ASP A 788 -20.89 22.24 27.10
CA ASP A 788 -20.07 23.14 26.26
C ASP A 788 -18.74 22.55 25.76
N GLY A 789 -18.54 21.24 25.99
CA GLY A 789 -17.28 20.55 25.67
C GLY A 789 -16.10 20.88 26.58
N SER A 790 -16.24 21.81 27.54
CA SER A 790 -15.17 22.25 28.45
C SER A 790 -15.46 21.95 29.93
N SER A 791 -16.72 21.78 30.32
CA SER A 791 -17.12 21.44 31.68
C SER A 791 -16.86 19.97 32.04
N ALA A 792 -16.17 19.71 33.16
CA ALA A 792 -15.91 18.36 33.66
C ALA A 792 -17.16 17.61 34.18
N THR A 793 -18.29 18.31 34.35
CA THR A 793 -19.58 17.76 34.82
C THR A 793 -20.74 18.46 34.12
N PRO A 794 -21.45 17.79 33.19
CA PRO A 794 -22.65 18.33 32.54
C PRO A 794 -23.84 18.45 33.52
N GLU A 795 -24.78 19.36 33.23
CA GLU A 795 -25.96 19.61 34.09
C GLU A 795 -27.10 18.61 33.81
N PRO A 796 -28.03 18.38 34.75
CA PRO A 796 -29.24 17.58 34.50
C PRO A 796 -30.12 18.21 33.43
N ILE A 797 -30.78 17.38 32.61
CA ILE A 797 -31.75 17.82 31.58
C ILE A 797 -32.83 18.69 32.23
N ARG A 798 -33.07 19.87 31.68
CA ARG A 798 -34.07 20.79 32.20
C ARG A 798 -34.80 21.53 31.09
N ILE A 799 -36.13 21.38 31.05
CA ILE A 799 -36.99 22.02 30.04
C ILE A 799 -38.12 22.78 30.74
N ASP A 800 -38.23 24.08 30.47
CA ASP A 800 -39.26 24.98 31.04
C ASP A 800 -39.32 24.93 32.58
N GLY A 801 -38.15 24.95 33.21
CA GLY A 801 -38.03 24.90 34.66
C GLY A 801 -38.20 23.53 35.30
N VAL A 802 -38.54 22.48 34.53
CA VAL A 802 -38.70 21.12 35.02
C VAL A 802 -37.41 20.33 34.80
N THR A 803 -36.87 19.77 35.88
CA THR A 803 -35.68 18.89 35.83
C THR A 803 -36.08 17.44 35.68
N TYR A 804 -35.42 16.74 34.76
CA TYR A 804 -35.66 15.33 34.46
C TYR A 804 -34.46 14.49 34.89
N ALA A 805 -34.74 13.36 35.55
CA ALA A 805 -33.69 12.44 36.00
C ALA A 805 -33.19 11.52 34.88
N LYS A 806 -34.01 11.32 33.84
CA LYS A 806 -33.75 10.41 32.71
C LYS A 806 -34.04 11.12 31.39
N GLY A 807 -33.25 10.83 30.37
CA GLY A 807 -33.45 11.39 29.03
C GLY A 807 -32.16 11.45 28.22
N LEU A 808 -32.27 12.00 27.02
CA LEU A 808 -31.13 12.16 26.09
C LEU A 808 -30.95 13.64 25.78
N GLY A 809 -29.79 14.20 26.12
CA GLY A 809 -29.41 15.56 25.75
C GLY A 809 -28.68 15.57 24.42
N MET A 810 -29.13 16.37 23.47
CA MET A 810 -28.63 16.41 22.10
C MET A 810 -28.30 17.82 21.63
N GLN A 811 -27.43 17.89 20.63
CA GLN A 811 -27.18 19.10 19.85
C GLN A 811 -27.65 18.87 18.42
N THR A 812 -28.39 19.82 17.86
CA THR A 812 -28.84 19.74 16.48
C THR A 812 -27.73 20.08 15.45
N PRO A 813 -27.73 19.49 14.23
CA PRO A 813 -28.47 18.28 13.88
C PRO A 813 -27.91 17.09 14.64
N GLY A 814 -28.76 16.21 15.14
CA GLY A 814 -28.34 15.03 15.89
C GLY A 814 -29.41 13.95 15.81
N SER A 815 -28.99 12.69 15.74
CA SER A 815 -29.93 11.57 15.82
C SER A 815 -29.34 10.38 16.55
N VAL A 816 -30.18 9.61 17.22
CA VAL A 816 -29.80 8.34 17.85
C VAL A 816 -30.84 7.26 17.55
N SER A 817 -30.37 6.06 17.25
CA SER A 817 -31.24 4.92 16.95
C SER A 817 -31.20 3.88 18.07
N PHE A 818 -32.24 3.05 18.17
CA PHE A 818 -32.38 1.94 19.11
C PHE A 818 -32.94 0.71 18.41
N ALA A 819 -32.39 -0.46 18.72
CA ALA A 819 -32.94 -1.73 18.27
C ALA A 819 -34.12 -2.11 19.17
N LEU A 820 -35.31 -2.21 18.59
CA LEU A 820 -36.53 -2.69 19.24
C LEU A 820 -36.90 -4.12 18.82
N ASP A 821 -36.46 -4.56 17.64
CA ASP A 821 -36.71 -5.89 17.05
C ASP A 821 -38.20 -6.31 17.08
N ASP A 822 -39.12 -5.37 16.84
CA ASP A 822 -40.57 -5.63 16.89
C ASP A 822 -41.07 -6.12 18.27
N ARG A 823 -40.39 -5.70 19.35
CA ARG A 823 -40.73 -6.12 20.72
C ARG A 823 -41.44 -5.05 21.53
N CYS A 824 -41.51 -3.82 21.04
CA CYS A 824 -42.06 -2.69 21.77
C CYS A 824 -43.27 -2.10 21.07
N SER A 825 -44.20 -1.54 21.86
CA SER A 825 -45.48 -1.05 21.35
C SER A 825 -45.65 0.45 21.48
N THR A 826 -44.88 1.12 22.35
CA THR A 826 -45.06 2.55 22.60
C THR A 826 -43.74 3.23 22.92
N PHE A 827 -43.50 4.39 22.31
CA PHE A 827 -42.45 5.34 22.66
C PHE A 827 -43.08 6.62 23.24
N THR A 828 -42.52 7.14 24.32
CA THR A 828 -42.92 8.43 24.93
C THR A 828 -41.71 9.27 25.34
N ALA A 829 -41.82 10.60 25.23
CA ALA A 829 -40.85 11.58 25.74
C ALA A 829 -41.49 12.96 25.91
N THR A 830 -40.87 13.85 26.68
CA THR A 830 -41.10 15.30 26.61
C THR A 830 -39.92 15.94 25.87
N VAL A 831 -40.19 16.64 24.77
CA VAL A 831 -39.15 17.25 23.93
C VAL A 831 -39.13 18.77 24.04
N GLY A 832 -37.95 19.37 24.01
CA GLY A 832 -37.80 20.83 24.06
C GLY A 832 -36.35 21.31 24.06
N ILE A 833 -36.17 22.62 24.11
CA ILE A 833 -34.85 23.27 24.21
C ILE A 833 -34.43 23.29 25.68
N ASP A 834 -33.18 22.90 25.96
CA ASP A 834 -32.65 22.88 27.33
C ASP A 834 -32.57 24.31 27.93
N ASP A 835 -32.88 24.44 29.22
CA ASP A 835 -32.91 25.70 29.95
C ASP A 835 -31.54 26.39 30.04
N THR A 836 -30.43 25.65 29.90
CA THR A 836 -29.07 26.20 29.80
C THR A 836 -28.93 27.16 28.62
N MET A 837 -29.76 27.00 27.58
CA MET A 837 -29.73 27.85 26.39
C MET A 837 -30.55 29.14 26.53
N SER A 838 -30.89 29.57 27.75
CA SER A 838 -31.61 30.82 28.03
C SER A 838 -30.69 32.06 28.06
N ALA A 839 -30.54 32.75 26.93
CA ALA A 839 -29.81 34.04 26.84
C ALA A 839 -30.58 35.13 26.07
N ALA A 840 -30.52 36.37 26.58
CA ALA A 840 -31.21 37.51 25.99
C ALA A 840 -30.75 37.77 24.54
N GLY A 841 -31.70 37.82 23.60
CA GLY A 841 -31.44 38.09 22.18
C GLY A 841 -31.02 36.86 21.36
N LYS A 842 -31.11 35.65 21.92
CA LYS A 842 -30.92 34.37 21.21
C LYS A 842 -32.29 33.72 20.95
N LEU A 843 -32.45 33.12 19.78
CA LEU A 843 -33.71 32.52 19.32
C LEU A 843 -33.42 31.10 18.81
N PRO A 844 -33.13 30.14 19.71
CA PRO A 844 -32.91 28.78 19.27
C PRO A 844 -34.21 28.13 18.81
N SER A 845 -34.11 27.27 17.82
CA SER A 845 -35.25 26.71 17.10
C SER A 845 -34.94 25.34 16.52
N VAL A 846 -35.70 24.33 16.93
CA VAL A 846 -35.46 22.93 16.54
C VAL A 846 -36.75 22.22 16.15
N ILE A 847 -36.62 21.13 15.38
CA ILE A 847 -37.68 20.19 15.07
C ILE A 847 -37.24 18.81 15.55
N PHE A 848 -38.14 18.09 16.23
CA PHE A 848 -37.92 16.72 16.68
C PHE A 848 -38.66 15.75 15.77
N ARG A 849 -38.02 14.63 15.42
CA ARG A 849 -38.64 13.53 14.65
C ARG A 849 -38.41 12.19 15.31
N VAL A 850 -39.44 11.34 15.22
CA VAL A 850 -39.38 9.92 15.58
C VAL A 850 -39.56 9.11 14.30
N TRP A 851 -38.64 8.21 14.04
CA TRP A 851 -38.66 7.32 12.88
C TRP A 851 -38.73 5.86 13.31
N GLY A 852 -39.44 5.05 12.54
CA GLY A 852 -39.44 3.59 12.65
C GLY A 852 -39.08 2.98 11.31
N ASP A 853 -38.03 2.16 11.27
CA ASP A 853 -37.57 1.46 10.07
C ASP A 853 -37.38 2.38 8.84
N GLY A 854 -36.87 3.59 9.08
CA GLY A 854 -36.62 4.61 8.05
C GLY A 854 -37.86 5.41 7.61
N VAL A 855 -39.00 5.27 8.30
CA VAL A 855 -40.24 6.03 8.06
C VAL A 855 -40.51 6.98 9.22
N VAL A 856 -40.79 8.26 8.95
CA VAL A 856 -41.20 9.22 9.99
C VAL A 856 -42.55 8.79 10.58
N LEU A 857 -42.56 8.52 11.88
CA LEU A 857 -43.75 8.22 12.66
C LEU A 857 -44.33 9.46 13.35
N TYR A 858 -43.46 10.43 13.68
CA TYR A 858 -43.84 11.70 14.30
C TYR A 858 -42.85 12.82 13.92
N GLU A 859 -43.37 14.03 13.74
CA GLU A 859 -42.60 15.28 13.60
C GLU A 859 -43.25 16.35 14.50
N SER A 860 -42.44 17.06 15.29
CA SER A 860 -42.92 18.14 16.13
C SER A 860 -43.19 19.42 15.31
N PRO A 861 -44.02 20.36 15.82
CA PRO A 861 -43.91 21.74 15.35
C PRO A 861 -42.50 22.29 15.65
N ILE A 862 -42.13 23.43 15.04
CA ILE A 862 -40.89 24.13 15.42
C ILE A 862 -40.98 24.52 16.90
N LEU A 863 -40.04 24.02 17.70
CA LEU A 863 -39.96 24.29 19.13
C LEU A 863 -38.94 25.38 19.44
N TYR A 864 -39.25 26.12 20.48
CA TYR A 864 -38.47 27.24 20.97
C TYR A 864 -38.26 27.10 22.48
N GLN A 865 -37.53 28.04 23.08
CA GLN A 865 -37.40 28.09 24.53
C GLN A 865 -38.78 28.15 25.20
N LEU A 866 -38.91 27.40 26.30
CA LEU A 866 -40.12 27.34 27.13
C LEU A 866 -41.37 26.84 26.37
N THR A 867 -41.20 26.04 25.31
CA THR A 867 -42.30 25.39 24.60
C THR A 867 -42.11 23.87 24.53
N PRO A 868 -42.09 23.15 25.67
CA PRO A 868 -42.00 21.69 25.67
C PRO A 868 -43.23 21.06 25.01
N VAL A 869 -43.05 19.89 24.40
CA VAL A 869 -44.13 19.08 23.83
C VAL A 869 -43.99 17.63 24.28
N ASP A 870 -45.10 17.04 24.75
CA ASP A 870 -45.16 15.61 25.02
C ASP A 870 -45.37 14.82 23.72
N VAL A 871 -44.56 13.80 23.53
CA VAL A 871 -44.53 12.91 22.37
C VAL A 871 -44.97 11.52 22.82
N ALA A 872 -45.91 10.93 22.08
CA ALA A 872 -46.35 9.55 22.25
C ALA A 872 -46.59 8.91 20.87
N VAL A 873 -45.87 7.83 20.56
CA VAL A 873 -45.83 7.20 19.24
C VAL A 873 -46.02 5.69 19.37
N ASP A 874 -46.88 5.10 18.52
CA ASP A 874 -46.99 3.65 18.37
C ASP A 874 -45.78 3.13 17.59
N VAL A 875 -45.03 2.21 18.20
CA VAL A 875 -43.83 1.60 17.60
C VAL A 875 -43.99 0.08 17.43
N SER A 876 -45.22 -0.43 17.48
CA SER A 876 -45.52 -1.84 17.18
C SER A 876 -45.08 -2.17 15.75
N GLY A 877 -44.41 -3.29 15.52
CA GLY A 877 -43.85 -3.64 14.20
C GLY A 877 -42.45 -3.06 13.95
N VAL A 878 -42.02 -2.06 14.72
CA VAL A 878 -40.77 -1.32 14.45
C VAL A 878 -39.58 -2.13 14.92
N LYS A 879 -38.60 -2.31 14.04
CA LYS A 879 -37.32 -2.95 14.39
C LYS A 879 -36.30 -1.92 14.85
N ASP A 880 -36.21 -0.80 14.16
CA ASP A 880 -35.24 0.26 14.42
C ASP A 880 -35.98 1.59 14.69
N LEU A 881 -35.88 2.10 15.92
CA LEU A 881 -36.43 3.39 16.35
C LEU A 881 -35.33 4.45 16.28
N MET A 882 -35.50 5.52 15.50
CA MET A 882 -34.57 6.66 15.48
C MET A 882 -35.22 7.93 16.01
N LEU A 883 -34.52 8.60 16.92
CA LEU A 883 -34.86 9.91 17.46
C LEU A 883 -33.93 10.95 16.84
N GLU A 884 -34.50 11.98 16.22
CA GLU A 884 -33.76 13.01 15.49
C GLU A 884 -34.15 14.42 15.96
N VAL A 885 -33.15 15.30 16.08
CA VAL A 885 -33.32 16.74 16.31
C VAL A 885 -32.64 17.51 15.19
N ASP A 886 -33.40 18.31 14.46
CA ASP A 886 -32.96 19.08 13.30
C ASP A 886 -33.08 20.60 13.53
N PRO A 887 -32.18 21.42 12.95
CA PRO A 887 -32.32 22.86 13.03
C PRO A 887 -33.55 23.28 12.23
N ALA A 888 -34.37 24.16 12.79
CA ALA A 888 -35.56 24.64 12.11
C ALA A 888 -35.21 25.69 11.04
N GLU A 889 -34.56 25.29 9.95
CA GLU A 889 -34.09 26.20 8.89
C GLU A 889 -35.23 27.01 8.23
N SER A 890 -36.46 26.51 8.34
CA SER A 890 -37.68 27.19 7.89
C SER A 890 -38.29 28.16 8.91
N ASP A 891 -37.67 28.41 10.07
CA ASP A 891 -38.21 29.33 11.09
C ASP A 891 -38.28 30.77 10.56
N PRO A 892 -39.48 31.36 10.41
CA PRO A 892 -39.65 32.74 9.96
C PRO A 892 -39.11 33.79 10.95
N ARG A 893 -38.82 33.41 12.20
CA ARG A 893 -38.27 34.28 13.26
C ARG A 893 -36.74 34.30 13.26
N ASN A 894 -36.11 33.34 12.58
CA ASN A 894 -34.67 33.24 12.41
C ASN A 894 -34.31 32.86 10.94
N PRO A 895 -34.56 33.75 9.96
CA PRO A 895 -34.29 33.46 8.56
C PRO A 895 -32.78 33.29 8.32
N GLY A 896 -32.37 32.06 8.00
CA GLY A 896 -30.97 31.65 7.91
C GLY A 896 -30.45 30.86 9.11
N ALA A 897 -31.36 30.35 9.97
CA ALA A 897 -31.04 29.39 11.02
C ALA A 897 -30.24 28.23 10.41
N SER A 898 -28.97 28.13 10.83
CA SER A 898 -28.13 26.95 10.67
C SER A 898 -27.85 26.43 12.07
N ALA A 899 -27.52 25.13 12.16
CA ALA A 899 -27.10 24.49 13.39
C ALA A 899 -26.14 25.39 14.17
N ASN A 900 -26.58 25.89 15.32
CA ASN A 900 -25.76 26.80 16.11
C ASN A 900 -25.78 26.39 17.57
N TRP A 901 -24.83 26.96 18.31
CA TRP A 901 -24.58 26.68 19.71
C TRP A 901 -25.83 26.71 20.61
N TRP A 902 -26.84 27.51 20.26
CA TRP A 902 -28.02 27.73 21.09
C TRP A 902 -29.08 26.65 20.94
N ASP A 903 -28.96 25.79 19.93
CA ASP A 903 -29.95 24.78 19.58
C ASP A 903 -29.68 23.43 20.28
N ARG A 904 -29.45 23.47 21.60
CA ARG A 904 -29.40 22.27 22.45
C ARG A 904 -30.81 21.83 22.78
N ALA A 905 -31.09 20.56 22.60
CA ALA A 905 -32.43 20.04 22.70
C ALA A 905 -32.44 18.67 23.38
N ASP A 906 -33.45 18.42 24.18
CA ASP A 906 -33.53 17.21 24.99
C ASP A 906 -34.74 16.37 24.66
N TRP A 907 -34.54 15.06 24.71
CA TRP A 907 -35.58 14.05 24.82
C TRP A 907 -35.71 13.65 26.29
N ALA A 908 -36.43 14.44 27.07
CA ALA A 908 -36.64 14.20 28.50
C ALA A 908 -37.64 13.06 28.74
N ASP A 909 -37.40 12.25 29.79
CA ASP A 909 -38.20 11.06 30.14
C ASP A 909 -38.40 10.06 28.97
N ALA A 910 -37.47 10.06 28.01
CA ALA A 910 -37.58 9.27 26.80
C ALA A 910 -37.53 7.77 27.11
N LYS A 911 -38.61 7.04 26.77
CA LYS A 911 -38.78 5.64 27.12
C LYS A 911 -39.64 4.85 26.14
N VAL A 912 -39.47 3.54 26.16
CA VAL A 912 -40.29 2.57 25.40
C VAL A 912 -40.95 1.56 26.33
N VAL A 913 -42.12 1.08 25.93
CA VAL A 913 -42.85 0.00 26.62
C VAL A 913 -42.88 -1.23 25.71
N CYS A 914 -42.39 -2.35 26.25
CA CYS A 914 -42.25 -3.61 25.53
C CYS A 914 -43.12 -4.69 26.20
N PRO A 915 -44.23 -5.14 25.57
CA PRO A 915 -45.13 -6.12 26.18
C PRO A 915 -44.43 -7.46 26.43
N GLU A 916 -44.89 -8.20 27.44
CA GLU A 916 -44.48 -9.61 27.62
C GLU A 916 -44.92 -10.41 26.39
N VAL A 917 -43.94 -10.99 25.69
CA VAL A 917 -44.21 -11.98 24.65
C VAL A 917 -44.81 -13.20 25.34
N GLY A 918 -46.14 -13.33 25.31
CA GLY A 918 -46.81 -14.55 25.75
C GLY A 918 -46.28 -15.75 24.94
N PRO A 919 -46.24 -16.97 25.51
CA PRO A 919 -45.72 -18.13 24.78
C PRO A 919 -46.46 -18.27 23.46
N THR A 920 -45.72 -18.20 22.36
CA THR A 920 -46.22 -18.42 21.01
C THR A 920 -47.08 -19.69 21.00
N PRO A 921 -48.38 -19.62 20.65
CA PRO A 921 -49.15 -20.83 20.51
C PRO A 921 -48.52 -21.68 19.40
N THR A 922 -48.12 -22.90 19.75
CA THR A 922 -47.68 -23.93 18.81
C THR A 922 -48.62 -23.96 17.60
N PRO A 923 -48.13 -23.87 16.35
CA PRO A 923 -48.99 -23.91 15.18
C PRO A 923 -49.78 -25.23 15.20
N THR A 924 -51.10 -25.11 15.32
CA THR A 924 -52.01 -26.24 15.11
C THR A 924 -51.99 -26.55 13.61
N PRO A 925 -51.80 -27.82 13.18
CA PRO A 925 -51.75 -28.16 11.77
C PRO A 925 -53.07 -27.77 11.09
N THR A 926 -53.00 -26.86 10.12
CA THR A 926 -54.13 -26.46 9.28
C THR A 926 -54.59 -27.67 8.44
N PRO A 927 -55.89 -28.05 8.46
CA PRO A 927 -56.39 -29.10 7.60
C PRO A 927 -56.35 -28.68 6.12
N THR A 928 -55.90 -29.61 5.28
CA THR A 928 -55.87 -29.53 3.82
C THR A 928 -57.21 -29.05 3.24
N PRO A 929 -57.25 -27.96 2.43
CA PRO A 929 -58.45 -27.59 1.71
C PRO A 929 -58.72 -28.55 0.56
N ALA A 930 -59.94 -29.09 0.52
CA ALA A 930 -60.47 -29.86 -0.59
C ALA A 930 -60.74 -28.96 -1.82
N GLU A 931 -60.45 -29.49 -3.01
CA GLU A 931 -60.73 -28.85 -4.30
C GLU A 931 -62.23 -28.67 -4.54
N THR A 932 -62.70 -27.47 -4.90
CA THR A 932 -63.83 -27.24 -5.85
C THR A 932 -63.96 -25.73 -6.22
N PRO A 933 -64.71 -25.34 -7.26
CA PRO A 933 -64.35 -25.26 -8.67
C PRO A 933 -64.18 -23.81 -9.18
N THR A 934 -63.58 -23.71 -10.37
CA THR A 934 -63.40 -22.52 -11.20
C THR A 934 -64.72 -21.77 -11.53
N PRO A 935 -64.79 -20.44 -11.33
CA PRO A 935 -65.76 -19.59 -12.01
C PRO A 935 -65.15 -18.84 -13.21
N THR A 936 -65.99 -18.79 -14.25
CA THR A 936 -65.86 -18.23 -15.59
C THR A 936 -65.59 -16.72 -15.65
N ALA A 937 -64.84 -16.31 -16.68
CA ALA A 937 -64.55 -14.92 -17.04
C ALA A 937 -65.80 -14.10 -17.41
N THR A 938 -65.81 -12.80 -17.09
CA THR A 938 -66.79 -11.80 -17.56
C THR A 938 -66.07 -10.46 -17.80
N PRO A 939 -66.46 -9.66 -18.83
CA PRO A 939 -65.52 -8.83 -19.58
C PRO A 939 -65.32 -7.39 -19.09
N THR A 940 -64.22 -6.84 -19.59
CA THR A 940 -63.65 -5.49 -19.49
C THR A 940 -64.59 -4.33 -19.84
N PRO A 941 -64.56 -3.21 -19.09
CA PRO A 941 -64.91 -1.88 -19.60
C PRO A 941 -63.68 -1.01 -19.95
N THR A 942 -63.84 -0.26 -21.04
CA THR A 942 -62.93 0.65 -21.75
C THR A 942 -62.55 1.92 -20.95
N PRO A 943 -61.35 2.50 -21.15
CA PRO A 943 -60.88 3.72 -20.44
C PRO A 943 -61.58 5.01 -20.90
N THR A 944 -61.85 5.91 -19.94
CA THR A 944 -62.32 7.29 -20.19
C THR A 944 -61.20 8.29 -19.88
N ALA A 945 -61.10 9.33 -20.72
CA ALA A 945 -60.04 10.34 -20.76
C ALA A 945 -59.94 11.26 -19.53
N THR A 946 -58.70 11.60 -19.17
CA THR A 946 -58.33 12.58 -18.14
C THR A 946 -58.37 14.02 -18.68
N PRO A 947 -58.97 15.00 -17.96
CA PRO A 947 -58.92 16.40 -18.34
C PRO A 947 -57.64 17.13 -17.88
N THR A 948 -57.19 18.04 -18.72
CA THR A 948 -56.07 18.99 -18.56
C THR A 948 -56.34 20.04 -17.46
N PRO A 949 -55.38 20.38 -16.58
CA PRO A 949 -55.50 21.52 -15.68
C PRO A 949 -55.04 22.86 -16.29
N THR A 950 -55.82 23.89 -15.97
CA THR A 950 -55.68 25.33 -16.27
C THR A 950 -54.60 26.01 -15.40
N PRO A 951 -53.86 27.02 -15.91
CA PRO A 951 -52.87 27.77 -15.13
C PRO A 951 -53.49 28.95 -14.35
N THR A 952 -53.06 29.18 -13.10
CA THR A 952 -53.45 30.37 -12.33
C THR A 952 -52.26 31.03 -11.63
N ALA A 953 -52.17 32.34 -11.91
CA ALA A 953 -51.68 33.50 -11.17
C ALA A 953 -50.21 33.62 -10.70
N THR A 954 -49.59 34.63 -11.29
CA THR A 954 -48.36 35.35 -10.95
C THR A 954 -48.44 36.03 -9.57
N HIS A 955 -47.41 35.84 -8.73
CA HIS A 955 -47.11 36.69 -7.58
C HIS A 955 -45.83 37.52 -7.85
N THR A 956 -45.95 38.82 -7.53
CA THR A 956 -44.94 39.87 -7.66
C THR A 956 -43.79 39.71 -6.64
N PRO A 957 -42.51 39.88 -7.01
CA PRO A 957 -41.40 39.86 -6.06
C PRO A 957 -41.22 41.21 -5.32
N THR A 958 -40.98 41.11 -4.00
CA THR A 958 -40.55 42.19 -3.10
C THR A 958 -39.01 42.16 -2.97
N PRO A 959 -38.30 43.31 -2.84
CA PRO A 959 -36.87 43.42 -3.15
C PRO A 959 -35.92 42.73 -2.18
N THR A 960 -34.87 42.14 -2.74
CA THR A 960 -33.71 41.51 -2.06
C THR A 960 -32.74 42.57 -1.51
N PRO A 961 -32.23 42.44 -0.27
CA PRO A 961 -31.15 43.28 0.25
C PRO A 961 -29.81 43.01 -0.46
N THR A 962 -29.02 44.07 -0.61
CA THR A 962 -27.68 44.08 -1.23
C THR A 962 -26.70 43.15 -0.49
N PRO A 963 -25.98 42.24 -1.17
CA PRO A 963 -24.96 41.41 -0.53
C PRO A 963 -23.64 42.16 -0.38
N THR A 964 -23.11 42.11 0.83
CA THR A 964 -21.72 42.44 1.18
C THR A 964 -20.78 41.35 0.66
N THR A 965 -19.61 41.76 0.17
CA THR A 965 -18.54 40.92 -0.38
C THR A 965 -17.95 39.95 0.66
N GLY A 966 -18.31 38.67 0.58
CA GLY A 966 -17.64 37.54 1.25
C GLY A 966 -17.30 36.46 0.22
N GLY A 967 -16.08 35.90 0.28
CA GLY A 967 -15.63 34.86 -0.65
C GLY A 967 -16.44 33.56 -0.52
N TRP A 968 -16.50 32.77 -1.59
CA TRP A 968 -17.18 31.47 -1.64
C TRP A 968 -16.60 30.50 -0.60
N GLN A 969 -17.47 29.73 0.06
CA GLN A 969 -17.11 28.70 1.03
C GLN A 969 -17.72 27.35 0.60
N PRO A 970 -16.97 26.23 0.68
CA PRO A 970 -17.51 24.90 0.43
C PRO A 970 -18.65 24.55 1.40
N SER A 971 -19.66 23.86 0.89
CA SER A 971 -20.77 23.30 1.68
C SER A 971 -21.14 21.89 1.23
N ALA A 972 -21.64 21.10 2.18
CA ALA A 972 -22.24 19.81 1.93
C ALA A 972 -23.58 19.96 1.15
N PRO A 973 -24.00 18.96 0.38
CA PRO A 973 -23.28 17.71 0.12
C PRO A 973 -22.27 17.83 -1.03
N TYR A 974 -22.35 18.86 -1.88
CA TYR A 974 -21.74 18.81 -3.22
C TYR A 974 -20.32 19.35 -3.37
N THR A 975 -19.82 20.11 -2.39
CA THR A 975 -18.56 20.87 -2.55
C THR A 975 -17.61 20.77 -1.37
N LEU A 976 -18.10 20.35 -0.21
CA LEU A 976 -17.29 20.01 0.95
C LEU A 976 -16.84 18.55 0.82
N PRO A 977 -15.54 18.21 0.93
CA PRO A 977 -15.08 16.83 0.97
C PRO A 977 -15.44 16.13 2.29
N GLY A 978 -15.67 14.82 2.23
CA GLY A 978 -15.95 13.96 3.37
C GLY A 978 -17.31 13.26 3.28
N VAL A 979 -17.63 12.49 4.33
CA VAL A 979 -18.97 11.90 4.51
C VAL A 979 -19.86 12.92 5.22
N HIS A 980 -21.06 13.13 4.69
CA HIS A 980 -22.01 14.13 5.15
C HIS A 980 -23.41 13.53 5.21
N GLN A 981 -24.21 13.88 6.21
CA GLN A 981 -25.62 13.52 6.23
C GLN A 981 -26.46 14.76 5.89
N VAL A 982 -27.16 14.71 4.76
CA VAL A 982 -27.96 15.85 4.25
C VAL A 982 -29.34 15.33 3.85
N GLY A 983 -30.38 15.84 4.51
CA GLY A 983 -31.78 15.46 4.24
C GLY A 983 -32.08 13.99 4.50
N GLY A 984 -31.58 13.43 5.61
CA GLY A 984 -31.84 12.04 6.03
C GLY A 984 -31.13 10.97 5.20
N ARG A 985 -30.11 11.33 4.42
CA ARG A 985 -29.31 10.41 3.61
C ARG A 985 -27.83 10.67 3.83
N LEU A 986 -27.03 9.61 3.77
CA LEU A 986 -25.57 9.73 3.74
C LEU A 986 -25.13 10.13 2.34
N TRP A 987 -24.17 11.03 2.30
CA TRP A 987 -23.50 11.54 1.12
C TRP A 987 -22.01 11.41 1.36
N THR A 988 -21.22 11.13 0.34
CA THR A 988 -19.77 11.22 0.42
C THR A 988 -19.26 12.02 -0.75
N THR A 989 -18.37 12.95 -0.48
CA THR A 989 -17.84 13.86 -1.49
C THR A 989 -16.33 13.84 -1.47
N THR A 990 -15.74 13.64 -2.65
CA THR A 990 -14.28 13.64 -2.84
C THR A 990 -13.93 14.68 -3.90
N CYS A 991 -13.04 15.60 -3.58
CA CYS A 991 -12.64 16.68 -4.49
C CYS A 991 -11.19 16.50 -4.94
N GLN A 992 -10.95 16.71 -6.24
CA GLN A 992 -9.62 16.64 -6.85
C GLN A 992 -9.38 17.84 -7.78
N PRO A 993 -8.13 18.30 -7.97
CA PRO A 993 -7.80 19.22 -9.04
C PRO A 993 -8.31 18.69 -10.39
N TYR A 994 -8.90 19.57 -11.21
CA TYR A 994 -9.43 19.19 -12.52
C TYR A 994 -9.30 20.35 -13.51
N SER A 995 -8.32 20.23 -14.41
CA SER A 995 -7.98 21.30 -15.36
C SER A 995 -7.72 22.62 -14.60
N GLN A 996 -8.47 23.69 -14.90
CA GLN A 996 -8.33 25.01 -14.26
C GLN A 996 -9.31 25.23 -13.09
N THR A 997 -9.94 24.17 -12.58
CA THR A 997 -10.83 24.22 -11.40
C THR A 997 -10.59 23.00 -10.50
N THR A 998 -11.40 22.84 -9.46
CA THR A 998 -11.50 21.63 -8.66
C THR A 998 -12.82 20.95 -8.99
N ARG A 999 -12.80 19.63 -9.17
CA ARG A 999 -13.99 18.81 -9.40
C ARG A 999 -14.24 17.91 -8.20
N CYS A 1000 -15.42 18.02 -7.63
CA CYS A 1000 -15.92 17.16 -6.57
C CYS A 1000 -16.84 16.09 -7.16
N ARG A 1001 -16.63 14.83 -6.80
CA ARG A 1001 -17.58 13.74 -7.01
C ARG A 1001 -18.39 13.58 -5.74
N THR A 1002 -19.71 13.46 -5.88
CA THR A 1002 -20.62 13.21 -4.76
C THR A 1002 -21.41 11.94 -5.02
N ASP A 1003 -21.28 10.98 -4.10
CA ASP A 1003 -22.07 9.76 -4.03
C ASP A 1003 -23.07 9.87 -2.87
N ILE A 1004 -24.21 9.19 -2.99
CA ILE A 1004 -25.29 9.15 -2.01
C ILE A 1004 -25.56 7.70 -1.62
N TRP A 1005 -25.72 7.43 -0.33
CA TRP A 1005 -26.18 6.14 0.15
C TRP A 1005 -27.68 6.01 -0.16
N ALA A 1006 -28.01 5.15 -1.11
CA ALA A 1006 -29.36 5.02 -1.61
C ALA A 1006 -29.72 3.57 -1.90
N THR A 1007 -31.02 3.31 -1.90
CA THR A 1007 -31.56 2.08 -2.47
C THR A 1007 -31.53 2.22 -3.99
N THR A 1008 -30.70 1.43 -4.65
CA THR A 1008 -30.59 1.35 -6.12
C THR A 1008 -31.18 0.05 -6.63
N ILE A 1009 -31.61 0.06 -7.89
CA ILE A 1009 -32.08 -1.13 -8.59
C ILE A 1009 -31.08 -1.41 -9.69
N VAL A 1010 -30.35 -2.51 -9.55
CA VAL A 1010 -29.34 -2.96 -10.52
C VAL A 1010 -29.81 -4.24 -11.19
N LYS A 1011 -29.27 -4.54 -12.37
CA LYS A 1011 -29.47 -5.86 -12.96
C LYS A 1011 -28.43 -6.82 -12.41
N ASP A 1012 -28.86 -8.01 -12.01
CA ASP A 1012 -27.95 -9.13 -11.77
C ASP A 1012 -27.50 -9.78 -13.09
N ARG A 1013 -26.59 -10.76 -13.00
CA ARG A 1013 -26.02 -11.47 -14.15
C ARG A 1013 -27.04 -12.25 -14.98
N SER A 1014 -28.24 -12.52 -14.45
CA SER A 1014 -29.36 -13.15 -15.19
C SER A 1014 -30.19 -12.13 -15.99
N GLY A 1015 -29.88 -10.83 -15.85
CA GLY A 1015 -30.66 -9.73 -16.41
C GLY A 1015 -31.88 -9.35 -15.57
N SER A 1016 -32.04 -9.96 -14.38
CA SER A 1016 -33.13 -9.68 -13.46
C SER A 1016 -32.80 -8.46 -12.60
N TYR A 1017 -33.82 -7.68 -12.25
CA TYR A 1017 -33.64 -6.53 -11.37
C TYR A 1017 -33.58 -6.96 -9.91
N VAL A 1018 -32.57 -6.47 -9.19
CA VAL A 1018 -32.40 -6.68 -7.75
C VAL A 1018 -32.25 -5.33 -7.04
N VAL A 1019 -32.84 -5.24 -5.86
CA VAL A 1019 -32.74 -4.05 -5.00
C VAL A 1019 -31.48 -4.17 -4.17
N ARG A 1020 -30.61 -3.16 -4.21
CA ARG A 1020 -29.39 -3.08 -3.39
C ARG A 1020 -29.35 -1.75 -2.63
N GLN A 1021 -28.83 -1.78 -1.41
CA GLN A 1021 -28.43 -0.57 -0.69
C GLN A 1021 -26.93 -0.39 -0.81
N GLY A 1022 -26.48 0.85 -1.01
CA GLY A 1022 -25.07 1.19 -1.09
C GLY A 1022 -24.83 2.61 -1.57
N TRP A 1023 -23.56 2.98 -1.70
CA TRP A 1023 -23.14 4.23 -2.33
C TRP A 1023 -23.47 4.22 -3.82
N ALA A 1024 -24.14 5.27 -4.27
CA ALA A 1024 -24.52 5.46 -5.65
C ALA A 1024 -24.10 6.85 -6.11
N PHE A 1025 -23.53 6.94 -7.32
CA PHE A 1025 -23.16 8.23 -7.89
C PHE A 1025 -24.37 9.17 -7.97
N ASN A 1026 -24.22 10.38 -7.45
CA ASN A 1026 -25.23 11.43 -7.57
C ASN A 1026 -24.85 12.47 -8.60
N ASN A 1027 -23.70 13.15 -8.43
CA ASN A 1027 -23.26 14.16 -9.40
C ASN A 1027 -21.76 14.49 -9.32
N LEU A 1028 -21.27 15.22 -10.32
CA LEU A 1028 -20.01 15.95 -10.29
C LEU A 1028 -20.27 17.45 -10.02
N THR A 1029 -19.38 18.12 -9.30
CA THR A 1029 -19.45 19.55 -9.01
C THR A 1029 -18.15 20.25 -9.36
N TYR A 1030 -18.19 21.29 -10.19
CA TYR A 1030 -17.05 22.12 -10.55
C TYR A 1030 -17.07 23.40 -9.72
N LEU A 1031 -16.04 23.58 -8.89
CA LEU A 1031 -15.97 24.68 -7.91
C LEU A 1031 -15.82 26.06 -8.59
N PRO A 1032 -16.22 27.16 -7.93
CA PRO A 1032 -16.19 28.51 -8.49
C PRO A 1032 -14.79 29.11 -8.46
N LEU A 1033 -13.87 28.48 -9.19
CA LEU A 1033 -12.51 28.96 -9.45
C LEU A 1033 -12.39 29.60 -10.85
N MET A 1034 -13.36 29.35 -11.72
CA MET A 1034 -13.39 29.85 -13.09
C MET A 1034 -14.56 30.82 -13.33
N LYS A 1035 -14.32 31.86 -14.12
CA LYS A 1035 -15.36 32.80 -14.54
C LYS A 1035 -16.30 32.15 -15.56
N ARG A 1036 -17.56 32.59 -15.59
CA ARG A 1036 -18.55 32.13 -16.59
C ARG A 1036 -18.06 32.28 -18.04
N THR A 1037 -17.26 33.31 -18.34
CA THR A 1037 -16.69 33.52 -19.68
C THR A 1037 -15.71 32.42 -20.10
N GLN A 1038 -15.03 31.75 -19.15
CA GLN A 1038 -14.14 30.62 -19.44
C GLN A 1038 -14.91 29.33 -19.74
N TRP A 1039 -16.16 29.22 -19.27
CA TRP A 1039 -17.08 28.11 -19.59
C TRP A 1039 -17.95 28.39 -20.82
N ALA A 1040 -17.71 29.49 -21.52
CA ALA A 1040 -18.51 29.91 -22.66
C ALA A 1040 -18.66 28.79 -23.70
N THR A 1041 -17.60 28.10 -24.11
CA THR A 1041 -17.74 27.07 -25.14
C THR A 1041 -18.26 25.73 -24.63
N ASN A 1042 -18.38 25.56 -23.31
CA ASN A 1042 -18.78 24.29 -22.70
C ASN A 1042 -20.30 24.26 -22.45
N PRO A 1043 -21.04 23.27 -22.99
CA PRO A 1043 -22.48 23.19 -22.83
C PRO A 1043 -22.93 23.00 -21.37
N LEU A 1044 -22.08 22.50 -20.46
CA LEU A 1044 -22.36 22.39 -19.03
C LEU A 1044 -22.47 23.76 -18.33
N GLY A 1045 -21.88 24.81 -18.92
CA GLY A 1045 -21.87 26.16 -18.37
C GLY A 1045 -22.90 27.10 -19.00
N ARG A 1046 -23.84 26.59 -19.81
CA ARG A 1046 -24.83 27.41 -20.54
C ARG A 1046 -26.21 26.77 -20.52
N PRO A 1047 -27.28 27.56 -20.39
CA PRO A 1047 -28.63 27.01 -20.40
C PRO A 1047 -29.01 26.50 -21.79
N GLY A 1048 -29.68 25.34 -21.86
CA GLY A 1048 -30.19 24.78 -23.10
C GLY A 1048 -30.14 23.26 -23.16
N ALA A 1049 -30.92 22.70 -24.09
CA ALA A 1049 -30.84 21.28 -24.42
C ALA A 1049 -29.76 21.04 -25.47
N TRP A 1050 -29.02 19.94 -25.32
CA TRP A 1050 -27.94 19.57 -26.23
C TRP A 1050 -27.82 18.05 -26.31
N LYS A 1051 -27.04 17.57 -27.27
CA LYS A 1051 -26.79 16.15 -27.49
C LYS A 1051 -25.29 15.93 -27.44
N ALA A 1052 -24.84 15.00 -26.61
CA ALA A 1052 -23.44 14.63 -26.50
C ALA A 1052 -23.01 13.78 -27.72
N GLU A 1053 -21.70 13.61 -27.90
CA GLU A 1053 -21.13 12.84 -29.03
C GLU A 1053 -21.58 11.36 -29.00
N ASP A 1054 -21.79 10.80 -27.81
CA ASP A 1054 -22.36 9.46 -27.59
C ASP A 1054 -23.86 9.35 -27.96
N GLY A 1055 -24.47 10.47 -28.35
CA GLY A 1055 -25.85 10.59 -28.74
C GLY A 1055 -26.85 10.74 -27.59
N ARG A 1056 -26.39 10.82 -26.34
CA ARG A 1056 -27.26 11.06 -25.19
C ARG A 1056 -27.82 12.48 -25.21
N ARG A 1057 -29.08 12.64 -24.80
CA ARG A 1057 -29.71 13.96 -24.67
C ARG A 1057 -29.42 14.53 -23.30
N TRP A 1058 -29.13 15.83 -23.28
CA TRP A 1058 -28.82 16.58 -22.08
C TRP A 1058 -29.63 17.87 -22.04
N TYR A 1059 -29.81 18.40 -20.84
CA TYR A 1059 -30.31 19.75 -20.63
C TYR A 1059 -29.58 20.40 -19.47
N THR A 1060 -29.22 21.67 -19.65
CA THR A 1060 -28.56 22.47 -18.63
C THR A 1060 -29.44 23.67 -18.29
N GLU A 1061 -29.59 23.95 -17.01
CA GLU A 1061 -30.22 25.16 -16.49
C GLU A 1061 -29.20 25.98 -15.69
N CYS A 1062 -29.32 27.29 -15.72
CA CYS A 1062 -28.41 28.20 -15.03
C CYS A 1062 -29.18 29.33 -14.36
N ASP A 1063 -28.65 29.83 -13.25
CA ASP A 1063 -29.23 30.92 -12.45
C ASP A 1063 -30.69 30.71 -12.03
N THR A 1064 -31.08 29.44 -11.81
CA THR A 1064 -32.40 29.06 -11.31
C THR A 1064 -32.43 29.09 -9.78
N ALA A 1065 -33.63 28.93 -9.21
CA ALA A 1065 -33.78 28.75 -7.77
C ALA A 1065 -33.00 27.53 -7.25
N ALA A 1066 -32.81 26.49 -8.07
CA ALA A 1066 -32.06 25.29 -7.70
C ALA A 1066 -30.54 25.48 -7.79
N THR A 1067 -30.04 26.32 -8.68
CA THR A 1067 -28.60 26.56 -8.84
C THR A 1067 -28.08 27.75 -8.04
N GLY A 1068 -28.95 28.69 -7.67
CA GLY A 1068 -28.54 30.02 -7.22
C GLY A 1068 -27.93 30.85 -8.37
N ARG A 1069 -27.55 32.11 -8.09
CA ARG A 1069 -26.78 32.93 -9.04
C ARG A 1069 -25.37 32.36 -9.20
N ASN A 1070 -24.82 32.45 -10.42
CA ASN A 1070 -23.49 31.92 -10.77
C ASN A 1070 -23.37 30.39 -10.68
N GLY A 1071 -24.47 29.67 -10.94
CA GLY A 1071 -24.46 28.21 -11.03
C GLY A 1071 -25.18 27.69 -12.27
N CYS A 1072 -24.79 26.50 -12.74
CA CYS A 1072 -25.48 25.73 -13.77
C CYS A 1072 -25.61 24.27 -13.36
N ARG A 1073 -26.80 23.67 -13.46
CA ARG A 1073 -27.05 22.23 -13.27
C ARG A 1073 -27.33 21.58 -14.61
N SER A 1074 -26.69 20.45 -14.86
CA SER A 1074 -26.87 19.67 -16.08
C SER A 1074 -27.46 18.29 -15.76
N TYR A 1075 -28.38 17.88 -16.61
CA TYR A 1075 -29.14 16.64 -16.51
C TYR A 1075 -28.91 15.81 -17.76
N ALA A 1076 -28.75 14.50 -17.59
CA ALA A 1076 -28.60 13.54 -18.68
C ALA A 1076 -29.86 12.67 -18.78
N GLU A 1077 -30.32 12.37 -19.99
CA GLU A 1077 -31.40 11.39 -20.18
C GLU A 1077 -30.86 9.98 -19.93
N ALA A 1078 -31.55 9.22 -19.06
CA ALA A 1078 -31.20 7.85 -18.70
C ALA A 1078 -32.46 7.00 -18.47
N ASP A 1079 -32.32 5.68 -18.57
CA ASP A 1079 -33.35 4.72 -18.17
C ASP A 1079 -33.27 4.46 -16.67
N VAL A 1080 -34.26 4.91 -15.90
CA VAL A 1080 -34.37 4.74 -14.46
C VAL A 1080 -35.35 3.61 -14.15
N VAL A 1081 -34.99 2.73 -13.22
CA VAL A 1081 -35.83 1.61 -12.81
C VAL A 1081 -36.36 1.89 -11.41
N SER A 1082 -37.66 1.67 -11.19
CA SER A 1082 -38.32 1.82 -9.89
C SER A 1082 -39.10 0.55 -9.51
N LEU A 1083 -39.22 0.28 -8.22
CA LEU A 1083 -40.06 -0.80 -7.69
C LEU A 1083 -41.44 -0.22 -7.34
N GLY A 1084 -42.49 -0.72 -7.99
CA GLY A 1084 -43.87 -0.34 -7.67
C GLY A 1084 -44.33 -0.92 -6.33
N SER A 1085 -45.36 -0.31 -5.73
CA SER A 1085 -46.00 -0.82 -4.51
C SER A 1085 -46.65 -2.20 -4.66
N ASP A 1086 -46.76 -2.69 -5.91
CA ASP A 1086 -47.19 -4.04 -6.28
C ASP A 1086 -46.03 -5.04 -6.42
N GLY A 1087 -44.80 -4.65 -6.04
CA GLY A 1087 -43.61 -5.49 -6.09
C GLY A 1087 -43.02 -5.67 -7.50
N ARG A 1088 -43.47 -4.90 -8.50
CA ARG A 1088 -43.00 -5.03 -9.89
C ARG A 1088 -42.05 -3.90 -10.29
N PHE A 1089 -40.96 -4.23 -10.96
CA PHE A 1089 -40.02 -3.27 -11.53
C PHE A 1089 -40.60 -2.57 -12.77
N ARG A 1090 -40.35 -1.27 -12.88
CA ARG A 1090 -40.78 -0.43 -14.01
C ARG A 1090 -39.62 0.42 -14.47
N THR A 1091 -39.35 0.39 -15.78
CA THR A 1091 -38.32 1.25 -16.39
C THR A 1091 -38.97 2.49 -16.97
N GLN A 1092 -38.40 3.66 -16.70
CA GLN A 1092 -38.81 4.94 -17.21
C GLN A 1092 -37.59 5.71 -17.72
N ARG A 1093 -37.64 6.16 -18.97
CA ARG A 1093 -36.65 7.10 -19.50
C ARG A 1093 -36.95 8.50 -18.98
N THR A 1094 -35.99 9.11 -18.29
CA THR A 1094 -36.14 10.44 -17.68
C THR A 1094 -34.80 11.16 -17.62
N PHE A 1095 -34.83 12.47 -17.39
CA PHE A 1095 -33.61 13.24 -17.11
C PHE A 1095 -33.21 13.07 -15.65
N VAL A 1096 -31.97 12.67 -15.42
CA VAL A 1096 -31.36 12.53 -14.09
C VAL A 1096 -30.30 13.61 -13.90
N PHE A 1097 -30.21 14.13 -12.68
CA PHE A 1097 -29.18 15.11 -12.33
C PHE A 1097 -27.80 14.47 -12.49
N ASN A 1098 -26.83 15.22 -13.03
CA ASN A 1098 -25.51 14.67 -13.32
C ASN A 1098 -24.37 15.61 -12.94
N ASN A 1099 -24.49 16.93 -13.20
CA ASN A 1099 -23.39 17.87 -12.90
C ASN A 1099 -23.88 19.22 -12.37
N LEU A 1100 -23.07 19.87 -11.54
CA LEU A 1100 -23.18 21.26 -11.11
C LEU A 1100 -21.91 22.03 -11.48
N VAL A 1101 -22.02 23.17 -12.15
CA VAL A 1101 -20.91 24.08 -12.43
C VAL A 1101 -21.15 25.37 -11.65
N MET A 1102 -20.17 25.80 -10.86
CA MET A 1102 -20.21 27.06 -10.11
C MET A 1102 -19.19 28.04 -10.70
N PHE A 1103 -19.54 29.32 -10.78
CA PHE A 1103 -18.68 30.38 -11.34
C PHE A 1103 -18.19 31.34 -10.26
N SER A 1104 -16.95 31.83 -10.40
CA SER A 1104 -16.35 32.85 -9.53
C SER A 1104 -16.90 34.26 -9.70
#